data_AF-A0A1U9KRR5-F1
#
_entry.id   AF-A0A1U9KRR5-F1
#
_cell.length_a   1.000
_cell.length_b   1.000
_cell.length_c   1.000
_cell.angle_alpha   90.00
_cell.angle_beta   90.00
_cell.angle_gamma   90.00
#
_symmetry.space_group_name_H-M   'P 1'
#
loop_
_entity.id
_entity.type
_entity.pdbx_description
1 polymer ?
#
loop_
_entity_poly.entity_id
_entity_poly.type
_entity_poly.pdbx_seq_one_letter_code
_entity_poly.pdbx_strand_id
1 'polypeptide(L)'
;MNSFFFALGAAVPDRCALRRAITDHTLAPEADRVAHLSAGARLTAEQAALADTSARTLVEALRSGGASGIVQGLVREYDLSSREGVALMCLAEALLRIPDAATRDALIRDKIAYGDWRGHLDRKTPLFVNAATWGLVISSRFLAERDGSRLPRTLDALLHRCGEPVIRRGVDMAMRLMGEQFVTGQTIEDALKNSRPFVTRGFRYSYDMLGEAAMTAADAARYYRDYERAIHAIGRAAQGAGVYEGPGISIKLSALHPRYNRLQRDRVMAELLPHLAALARLARHYDIGFNIDAEEADRLELSLDLLEALCLDEALAGWQGIGFVVQSYQKRAPFVLDWVIDLARRTRHRIMVRLVKGAYWDSEIKRAQVDGLADFPVFTRKVHTDISYLACARKLLDAPDAVFPQFATHNAQTLASIYTLAGPDFSPGRFEFQCLHGMGESLYNEVVGSKKLDRPVRVYAPVGTHETLLAYLVRRLLENGANSSFVNRIQDPSVSVEDLICDPVTLLARLKPDQAIVPPLDLFRPERRNSVGLDLTNENTLRALGACLTKPATPFGEIHGVAVLNPADRSDVVGHIAFATLQAREDALARATRAALAWAAVPATDRARMLEMAADMVERDMAPLMGLIMREAGKTLANAVSEIREAVDFLRYYAAGIRAHAADATVRPLGVVTCISPWNFPLAIFLGQVSAALAAGNAVLAKPAEETPLIARAAVRILHDAGIPHDALHFVPGDGEAGAHLVGDPRVNAVLFTGSTAVARLIQKQLATRLNPDGRPVPLIAETGGQNALIVDSSALTEQVVADVMSSAFDSAGQRCSALRVLCLQDDCADRVLAMLKGAMREWRVGNPAHPQTDIGPVISAEARAGILDHVEAMRTRGYPVFQTDPTLECAQGTFVAPTLIEIDDLNTLGQEVFGPVLHVVRYARDALPALMKAINATGYALTFGVHSRVDHTIETLTAKAAAGNVYVNRNLVGAVVGVQPFGGHGLSGTGPKAGGPLYLRRLVAASSAIPAELERALPAPCGAFARWVGTNLPACPVVIPASTPLGAILTLPGPVGETNTYGLAPRGAVLCAGPTLADVCQQIVAALATGNDCLVPMPIYQSFPPLPDDLHGRIRSDRSASAIDAALCGGQGDVVRDVARRLADRDGPIVTLHTGDAQGAYSLEWLVAERVCTTNTTAAGGNVALMAMV
;
A
#
# COMPACT_ATOMS: atom_id res chain seq x y z
N MET A 1 5.35 9.51 39.83
CA MET A 1 4.71 9.85 38.53
C MET A 1 4.90 8.65 37.63
N ASN A 2 3.81 8.03 37.16
CA ASN A 2 3.92 6.95 36.18
C ASN A 2 4.41 7.55 34.85
N SER A 3 5.42 6.95 34.24
CA SER A 3 5.94 7.38 32.94
C SER A 3 4.83 7.38 31.88
N PHE A 4 4.80 8.37 30.98
CA PHE A 4 3.83 8.47 29.88
C PHE A 4 3.68 7.13 29.13
N PHE A 5 4.79 6.43 28.87
CA PHE A 5 4.83 5.17 28.13
C PHE A 5 4.67 3.91 29.00
N PHE A 6 4.20 4.02 30.25
CA PHE A 6 4.07 2.87 31.15
C PHE A 6 3.18 1.75 30.55
N ALA A 7 2.07 2.14 29.89
CA ALA A 7 1.16 1.20 29.26
C ALA A 7 1.84 0.36 28.16
N LEU A 8 2.81 0.91 27.42
CA LEU A 8 3.55 0.18 26.40
C LEU A 8 4.42 -0.94 27.01
N GLY A 9 5.11 -0.65 28.12
CA GLY A 9 5.90 -1.65 28.84
C GLY A 9 5.04 -2.76 29.46
N ALA A 10 3.83 -2.42 29.92
CA ALA A 10 2.88 -3.37 30.48
C ALA A 10 2.09 -4.17 29.41
N ALA A 11 2.07 -3.73 28.15
CA ALA A 11 1.32 -4.37 27.06
C ALA A 11 1.93 -5.69 26.57
N VAL A 12 3.13 -6.04 27.06
CA VAL A 12 3.81 -7.29 26.73
C VAL A 12 3.72 -8.24 27.94
N PRO A 13 2.95 -9.33 27.85
CA PRO A 13 2.86 -10.31 28.93
C PRO A 13 4.20 -11.05 29.11
N ASP A 14 4.39 -11.64 30.29
CA ASP A 14 5.54 -12.52 30.52
C ASP A 14 5.37 -13.85 29.76
N ARG A 15 6.45 -14.26 29.08
CA ARG A 15 6.45 -15.42 28.19
C ARG A 15 7.38 -16.52 28.70
N CYS A 16 6.92 -17.77 28.59
CA CYS A 16 7.75 -18.94 28.84
C CYS A 16 8.88 -19.04 27.79
N ALA A 17 9.88 -19.89 28.06
CA ALA A 17 11.03 -20.05 27.16
C ALA A 17 10.62 -20.48 25.73
N LEU A 18 9.62 -21.35 25.60
CA LEU A 18 9.13 -21.80 24.29
C LEU A 18 8.44 -20.68 23.50
N ARG A 19 7.64 -19.84 24.17
CA ARG A 19 7.03 -18.66 23.53
C ARG A 19 8.09 -17.64 23.09
N ARG A 20 9.12 -17.40 23.90
CA ARG A 20 10.25 -16.53 23.51
C ARG A 20 10.98 -17.07 22.28
N ALA A 21 11.24 -18.39 22.24
CA ALA A 21 11.89 -19.02 21.09
C ALA A 21 11.11 -18.83 19.77
N ILE A 22 9.77 -18.80 19.83
CA ILE A 22 8.92 -18.47 18.68
C ILE A 22 9.20 -17.02 18.23
N THR A 23 9.12 -16.05 19.14
CA THR A 23 9.33 -14.63 18.85
C THR A 23 10.73 -14.37 18.29
N ASP A 24 11.77 -14.99 18.87
CA ASP A 24 13.18 -14.84 18.50
C ASP A 24 13.48 -15.31 17.06
N HIS A 25 12.66 -16.21 16.52
CA HIS A 25 12.85 -16.79 15.19
C HIS A 25 11.87 -16.25 14.13
N THR A 26 11.12 -15.19 14.44
CA THR A 26 10.21 -14.54 13.47
C THR A 26 10.93 -14.16 12.19
N LEU A 27 12.04 -13.43 12.29
CA LEU A 27 12.80 -12.91 11.15
C LEU A 27 14.20 -13.54 11.07
N ALA A 28 14.35 -14.80 11.49
CA ALA A 28 15.66 -15.47 11.49
C ALA A 28 16.25 -15.59 10.07
N PRO A 29 17.58 -15.57 9.90
CA PRO A 29 18.21 -15.75 8.60
C PRO A 29 17.81 -17.08 7.94
N GLU A 30 17.35 -17.01 6.70
CA GLU A 30 16.76 -18.17 6.01
C GLU A 30 17.75 -19.34 5.83
N ALA A 31 19.01 -19.06 5.49
CA ALA A 31 20.04 -20.09 5.27
C ALA A 31 20.27 -20.96 6.53
N ASP A 32 20.36 -20.32 7.70
CA ASP A 32 20.57 -21.01 8.98
C ASP A 32 19.39 -21.91 9.32
N ARG A 33 18.16 -21.43 9.06
CA ARG A 33 16.94 -22.21 9.27
C ARG A 33 16.89 -23.44 8.37
N VAL A 34 17.18 -23.28 7.09
CA VAL A 34 17.15 -24.38 6.11
C VAL A 34 18.21 -25.43 6.43
N ALA A 35 19.42 -25.02 6.81
CA ALA A 35 20.48 -25.94 7.20
C ALA A 35 20.04 -26.83 8.39
N HIS A 36 19.44 -26.22 9.42
CA HIS A 36 18.93 -26.96 10.57
C HIS A 36 17.76 -27.89 10.20
N LEU A 37 16.78 -27.39 9.43
CA LEU A 37 15.59 -28.17 9.06
C LEU A 37 15.89 -29.33 8.11
N SER A 38 16.90 -29.20 7.26
CA SER A 38 17.32 -30.25 6.33
C SER A 38 17.72 -31.54 7.06
N ALA A 39 18.26 -31.45 8.27
CA ALA A 39 18.60 -32.63 9.08
C ALA A 39 17.33 -33.40 9.52
N GLY A 40 16.29 -32.69 9.95
CA GLY A 40 15.01 -33.28 10.36
C GLY A 40 14.16 -33.79 9.18
N ALA A 41 14.32 -33.19 8.00
CA ALA A 41 13.62 -33.61 6.79
C ALA A 41 14.24 -34.84 6.10
N ARG A 42 15.54 -35.10 6.33
CA ARG A 42 16.28 -36.15 5.61
C ARG A 42 15.72 -37.56 5.88
N LEU A 43 15.34 -38.25 4.81
CA LEU A 43 14.95 -39.66 4.85
C LEU A 43 16.18 -40.57 4.90
N THR A 44 16.06 -41.75 5.52
CA THR A 44 17.06 -42.81 5.36
C THR A 44 17.03 -43.35 3.91
N ALA A 45 18.06 -44.07 3.46
CA ALA A 45 18.09 -44.61 2.10
C ALA A 45 16.89 -45.54 1.80
N GLU A 46 16.48 -46.37 2.77
CA GLU A 46 15.31 -47.24 2.67
C GLU A 46 14.02 -46.43 2.59
N GLN A 47 13.87 -45.42 3.46
CA GLN A 47 12.71 -44.53 3.44
C GLN A 47 12.62 -43.74 2.12
N ALA A 48 13.76 -43.27 1.60
CA ALA A 48 13.81 -42.55 0.33
C ALA A 48 13.36 -43.44 -0.83
N ALA A 49 13.82 -44.70 -0.89
CA ALA A 49 13.41 -45.64 -1.94
C ALA A 49 11.90 -45.95 -1.90
N LEU A 50 11.34 -46.14 -0.70
CA LEU A 50 9.90 -46.37 -0.52
C LEU A 50 9.07 -45.14 -0.85
N ALA A 51 9.52 -43.95 -0.45
CA ALA A 51 8.89 -42.69 -0.77
C ALA A 51 8.90 -42.42 -2.28
N ASP A 52 10.02 -42.68 -2.97
CA ASP A 52 10.14 -42.55 -4.44
C ASP A 52 9.15 -43.47 -5.15
N THR A 53 9.13 -44.76 -4.78
CA THR A 53 8.21 -45.75 -5.36
C THR A 53 6.75 -45.33 -5.17
N SER A 54 6.39 -44.93 -3.94
CA SER A 54 5.02 -44.52 -3.61
C SER A 54 4.62 -43.23 -4.34
N ALA A 55 5.50 -42.23 -4.36
CA ALA A 55 5.27 -40.97 -5.06
C ALA A 55 5.09 -41.19 -6.56
N ARG A 56 5.92 -42.05 -7.17
CA ARG A 56 5.83 -42.41 -8.58
C ARG A 56 4.49 -43.08 -8.90
N THR A 57 4.08 -44.08 -8.11
CA THR A 57 2.78 -44.74 -8.29
C THR A 57 1.63 -43.74 -8.22
N LEU A 58 1.64 -42.83 -7.24
CA LEU A 58 0.62 -41.79 -7.11
C LEU A 58 0.61 -40.81 -8.30
N VAL A 59 1.78 -40.37 -8.76
CA VAL A 59 1.90 -39.45 -9.91
C VAL A 59 1.44 -40.10 -11.21
N GLU A 60 1.81 -41.37 -11.44
CA GLU A 60 1.40 -42.13 -12.61
C GLU A 60 -0.11 -42.42 -12.61
N ALA A 61 -0.68 -42.75 -11.45
CA ALA A 61 -2.13 -42.89 -11.28
C ALA A 61 -2.87 -41.58 -11.59
N LEU A 62 -2.35 -40.45 -11.09
CA LEU A 62 -2.90 -39.12 -11.37
C LEU A 62 -2.83 -38.75 -12.85
N ARG A 63 -1.72 -39.06 -13.54
CA ARG A 63 -1.57 -38.79 -14.97
C ARG A 63 -2.44 -39.69 -15.84
N SER A 64 -2.62 -40.95 -15.45
CA SER A 64 -3.43 -41.94 -16.20
C SER A 64 -4.93 -41.79 -15.99
N GLY A 65 -5.37 -41.31 -14.82
CA GLY A 65 -6.79 -41.09 -14.49
C GLY A 65 -7.48 -39.98 -15.30
N GLY A 66 -6.72 -39.20 -16.09
CA GLY A 66 -7.19 -38.04 -16.84
C GLY A 66 -7.55 -36.84 -15.94
N ALA A 67 -7.49 -35.63 -16.50
CA ALA A 67 -7.96 -34.42 -15.83
C ALA A 67 -9.50 -34.48 -15.69
N SER A 68 -9.99 -35.10 -14.62
CA SER A 68 -11.41 -35.41 -14.44
C SER A 68 -12.23 -34.29 -13.76
N GLY A 69 -11.62 -33.16 -13.42
CA GLY A 69 -12.32 -31.97 -12.89
C GLY A 69 -12.48 -30.84 -13.91
N ILE A 70 -13.63 -30.13 -13.87
CA ILE A 70 -13.90 -28.97 -14.75
C ILE A 70 -12.88 -27.85 -14.47
N VAL A 71 -12.54 -27.61 -13.20
CA VAL A 71 -11.49 -26.64 -12.79
C VAL A 71 -10.12 -27.06 -13.34
N GLN A 72 -9.75 -28.32 -13.24
CA GLN A 72 -8.47 -28.83 -13.75
C GLN A 72 -8.40 -28.77 -15.28
N GLY A 73 -9.52 -29.02 -15.96
CA GLY A 73 -9.65 -28.77 -17.40
C GLY A 73 -9.54 -27.29 -17.76
N LEU A 74 -10.10 -26.40 -16.93
CA LEU A 74 -10.03 -24.95 -17.10
C LEU A 74 -8.62 -24.40 -16.90
N VAL A 75 -7.90 -24.82 -15.85
CA VAL A 75 -6.49 -24.43 -15.59
C VAL A 75 -5.56 -24.95 -16.68
N ARG A 76 -5.84 -26.14 -17.23
CA ARG A 76 -5.08 -26.72 -18.33
C ARG A 76 -5.33 -25.99 -19.66
N GLU A 77 -6.59 -25.63 -19.92
CA GLU A 77 -6.98 -24.93 -21.16
C GLU A 77 -6.59 -23.45 -21.11
N TYR A 78 -6.73 -22.83 -19.93
CA TYR A 78 -6.38 -21.46 -19.62
C TYR A 78 -5.35 -21.47 -18.50
N ASP A 79 -4.07 -21.49 -18.87
CA ASP A 79 -2.97 -21.29 -17.92
C ASP A 79 -3.29 -20.08 -17.04
N LEU A 80 -3.46 -20.28 -15.72
CA LEU A 80 -3.90 -19.20 -14.83
C LEU A 80 -2.85 -18.08 -14.67
N SER A 81 -1.62 -18.32 -15.13
CA SER A 81 -0.58 -17.29 -15.25
C SER A 81 -0.69 -16.47 -16.55
N SER A 82 -1.48 -16.94 -17.52
CA SER A 82 -1.77 -16.23 -18.76
C SER A 82 -2.72 -15.05 -18.54
N ARG A 83 -2.72 -14.11 -19.49
CA ARG A 83 -3.66 -12.98 -19.48
C ARG A 83 -5.11 -13.44 -19.53
N GLU A 84 -5.41 -14.48 -20.30
CA GLU A 84 -6.74 -15.07 -20.44
C GLU A 84 -7.22 -15.72 -19.13
N GLY A 85 -6.34 -16.45 -18.45
CA GLY A 85 -6.62 -17.04 -17.14
C GLY A 85 -6.93 -15.97 -16.08
N VAL A 86 -6.11 -14.92 -16.00
CA VAL A 86 -6.35 -13.78 -15.09
C VAL A 86 -7.66 -13.04 -15.44
N ALA A 87 -7.95 -12.84 -16.73
CA ALA A 87 -9.18 -12.19 -17.18
C ALA A 87 -10.44 -12.99 -16.80
N LEU A 88 -10.41 -14.31 -17.02
CA LEU A 88 -11.50 -15.21 -16.63
C LEU A 88 -11.71 -15.19 -15.11
N MET A 89 -10.62 -15.14 -14.34
CA MET A 89 -10.65 -15.03 -12.89
C MET A 89 -11.25 -13.71 -12.40
N CYS A 90 -10.85 -12.59 -13.01
CA CYS A 90 -11.42 -11.28 -12.70
C CYS A 90 -12.91 -11.22 -13.03
N LEU A 91 -13.32 -11.79 -14.17
CA LEU A 91 -14.72 -11.87 -14.57
C LEU A 91 -15.52 -12.75 -13.60
N ALA A 92 -14.97 -13.92 -13.24
CA ALA A 92 -15.61 -14.83 -12.30
C ALA A 92 -15.76 -14.22 -10.90
N GLU A 93 -14.81 -13.40 -10.48
CA GLU A 93 -14.81 -12.79 -9.16
C GLU A 93 -15.76 -11.58 -9.09
N ALA A 94 -15.78 -10.73 -10.11
CA ALA A 94 -16.50 -9.45 -10.04
C ALA A 94 -17.93 -9.49 -10.61
N LEU A 95 -18.27 -10.32 -11.60
CA LEU A 95 -19.58 -10.23 -12.27
C LEU A 95 -20.78 -10.66 -11.42
N LEU A 96 -20.59 -11.56 -10.45
CA LEU A 96 -21.66 -11.94 -9.52
C LEU A 96 -21.82 -10.95 -8.35
N ARG A 97 -20.88 -10.00 -8.20
CA ARG A 97 -20.85 -9.02 -7.11
C ARG A 97 -21.31 -7.65 -7.53
N ILE A 98 -21.01 -7.26 -8.78
CA ILE A 98 -21.39 -5.96 -9.31
C ILE A 98 -22.93 -5.92 -9.45
N PRO A 99 -23.62 -5.05 -8.68
CA PRO A 99 -25.08 -5.00 -8.67
C PRO A 99 -25.65 -4.43 -9.97
N ASP A 100 -24.98 -3.45 -10.58
CA ASP A 100 -25.50 -2.74 -11.75
C ASP A 100 -25.08 -3.40 -13.08
N ALA A 101 -25.91 -3.22 -14.10
CA ALA A 101 -25.68 -3.78 -15.42
C ALA A 101 -24.52 -3.09 -16.17
N ALA A 102 -24.42 -1.77 -16.07
CA ALA A 102 -23.48 -0.98 -16.87
C ALA A 102 -22.02 -1.27 -16.51
N THR A 103 -21.73 -1.41 -15.23
CA THR A 103 -20.38 -1.72 -14.72
C THR A 103 -20.02 -3.17 -15.01
N ARG A 104 -20.98 -4.11 -14.93
CA ARG A 104 -20.76 -5.48 -15.42
C ARG A 104 -20.43 -5.51 -16.90
N ASP A 105 -21.20 -4.82 -17.73
CA ASP A 105 -20.96 -4.79 -19.18
C ASP A 105 -19.61 -4.11 -19.50
N ALA A 106 -19.22 -3.07 -18.75
CA ALA A 106 -17.90 -2.46 -18.87
C ALA A 106 -16.79 -3.45 -18.53
N LEU A 107 -16.91 -4.18 -17.42
CA LEU A 107 -15.94 -5.21 -17.05
C LEU A 107 -15.87 -6.35 -18.09
N ILE A 108 -17.03 -6.83 -18.56
CA ILE A 108 -17.11 -7.88 -19.61
C ILE A 108 -16.37 -7.41 -20.86
N ARG A 109 -16.67 -6.19 -21.34
CA ARG A 109 -15.99 -5.63 -22.51
C ARG A 109 -14.50 -5.53 -22.28
N ASP A 110 -14.06 -4.97 -21.16
CA ASP A 110 -12.64 -4.80 -20.85
C ASP A 110 -11.90 -6.14 -20.80
N LYS A 111 -12.41 -7.14 -20.08
CA LYS A 111 -11.68 -8.40 -19.91
C LYS A 111 -11.80 -9.35 -21.11
N ILE A 112 -12.87 -9.27 -21.91
CA ILE A 112 -13.04 -10.11 -23.11
C ILE A 112 -12.35 -9.50 -24.34
N ALA A 113 -12.29 -8.18 -24.49
CA ALA A 113 -11.80 -7.52 -25.70
C ALA A 113 -10.30 -7.75 -25.99
N TYR A 114 -9.49 -8.10 -24.99
CA TYR A 114 -8.03 -8.21 -25.13
C TYR A 114 -7.46 -9.64 -25.14
N GLY A 115 -8.29 -10.69 -25.11
CA GLY A 115 -7.82 -12.10 -25.12
C GLY A 115 -7.90 -12.78 -26.50
N ASP A 116 -6.94 -13.66 -26.83
CA ASP A 116 -7.00 -14.50 -28.04
C ASP A 116 -7.76 -15.80 -27.78
N TRP A 117 -9.07 -15.66 -27.54
CA TRP A 117 -9.95 -16.77 -27.18
C TRP A 117 -10.09 -17.83 -28.28
N ARG A 118 -9.63 -17.57 -29.52
CA ARG A 118 -9.73 -18.50 -30.65
C ARG A 118 -8.72 -19.65 -30.57
N GLY A 119 -7.58 -19.45 -29.92
CA GLY A 119 -6.55 -20.47 -29.76
C GLY A 119 -6.99 -21.70 -28.95
N HIS A 120 -8.06 -21.57 -28.17
CA HIS A 120 -8.58 -22.59 -27.24
C HIS A 120 -9.72 -23.46 -27.82
N LEU A 121 -10.00 -23.36 -29.13
CA LEU A 121 -11.03 -24.18 -29.80
C LEU A 121 -10.41 -25.41 -30.46
N ASP A 122 -10.14 -26.47 -29.68
CA ASP A 122 -9.75 -27.78 -30.22
C ASP A 122 -10.92 -28.79 -30.18
N ARG A 123 -10.99 -29.68 -31.19
CA ARG A 123 -12.01 -30.73 -31.32
C ARG A 123 -11.93 -31.82 -30.25
N LYS A 124 -10.89 -31.79 -29.39
CA LYS A 124 -10.64 -32.79 -28.34
C LYS A 124 -11.05 -32.33 -26.92
N THR A 125 -11.50 -31.08 -26.76
CA THR A 125 -11.86 -30.49 -25.45
C THR A 125 -13.29 -30.90 -25.03
N PRO A 126 -13.57 -31.20 -23.74
CA PRO A 126 -14.90 -31.64 -23.29
C PRO A 126 -16.03 -30.67 -23.67
N LEU A 127 -17.22 -31.21 -23.96
CA LEU A 127 -18.37 -30.47 -24.51
C LEU A 127 -18.82 -29.27 -23.64
N PHE A 128 -18.59 -29.33 -22.33
CA PHE A 128 -18.91 -28.26 -21.37
C PHE A 128 -17.90 -27.11 -21.36
N VAL A 129 -16.60 -27.40 -21.52
CA VAL A 129 -15.54 -26.37 -21.69
C VAL A 129 -15.79 -25.64 -23.00
N ASN A 130 -16.12 -26.40 -24.05
CA ASN A 130 -16.56 -25.85 -25.31
C ASN A 130 -17.74 -24.88 -25.15
N ALA A 131 -18.76 -25.15 -24.32
CA ALA A 131 -19.90 -24.23 -24.16
C ALA A 131 -19.51 -22.86 -23.54
N ALA A 132 -18.59 -22.83 -22.58
CA ALA A 132 -18.05 -21.59 -21.98
C ALA A 132 -17.14 -20.84 -22.97
N THR A 133 -16.27 -21.57 -23.67
CA THR A 133 -15.40 -21.04 -24.73
C THR A 133 -16.21 -20.53 -25.93
N TRP A 134 -17.33 -21.17 -26.29
CA TRP A 134 -18.27 -20.69 -27.32
C TRP A 134 -18.89 -19.35 -26.91
N GLY A 135 -19.26 -19.17 -25.63
CA GLY A 135 -19.74 -17.88 -25.11
C GLY A 135 -18.69 -16.76 -25.25
N LEU A 136 -17.43 -17.06 -24.90
CA LEU A 136 -16.29 -16.13 -24.94
C LEU A 136 -15.80 -15.82 -26.38
N VAL A 137 -15.77 -16.83 -27.25
CA VAL A 137 -15.39 -16.72 -28.68
C VAL A 137 -16.45 -15.98 -29.48
N ILE A 138 -17.73 -16.22 -29.19
CA ILE A 138 -18.82 -15.47 -29.80
C ILE A 138 -18.67 -13.99 -29.41
N SER A 139 -18.42 -13.67 -28.13
CA SER A 139 -18.20 -12.29 -27.67
C SER A 139 -16.92 -11.64 -28.22
N SER A 140 -15.81 -12.38 -28.37
CA SER A 140 -14.56 -11.83 -28.90
C SER A 140 -14.65 -11.51 -30.40
N ARG A 141 -15.39 -12.31 -31.17
CA ARG A 141 -15.68 -12.05 -32.59
C ARG A 141 -16.53 -10.79 -32.80
N PHE A 142 -17.27 -10.34 -31.78
CA PHE A 142 -18.08 -9.11 -31.82
C PHE A 142 -17.32 -7.84 -31.37
N LEU A 143 -16.25 -7.98 -30.59
CA LEU A 143 -15.48 -6.85 -30.04
C LEU A 143 -14.19 -6.54 -30.83
N ALA A 144 -13.68 -7.50 -31.61
CA ALA A 144 -12.38 -7.39 -32.29
C ALA A 144 -12.39 -6.59 -33.62
N GLU A 145 -13.53 -6.21 -34.18
CA GLU A 145 -13.58 -5.44 -35.44
C GLU A 145 -13.88 -3.96 -35.19
N ARG A 146 -12.83 -3.21 -34.82
CA ARG A 146 -12.77 -1.74 -34.92
C ARG A 146 -11.77 -1.24 -35.97
N ASP A 147 -11.33 -2.10 -36.89
CA ASP A 147 -10.64 -1.69 -38.12
C ASP A 147 -11.61 -1.66 -39.31
N GLY A 148 -12.21 -0.49 -39.53
CA GLY A 148 -12.35 0.08 -40.88
C GLY A 148 -13.32 -0.52 -41.91
N SER A 149 -14.13 -1.55 -41.63
CA SER A 149 -15.16 -1.99 -42.60
C SER A 149 -16.59 -2.01 -42.04
N ARG A 150 -17.52 -1.38 -42.77
CA ARG A 150 -18.94 -1.22 -42.38
C ARG A 150 -19.69 -2.55 -42.49
N LEU A 151 -20.30 -3.00 -41.39
CA LEU A 151 -21.29 -4.07 -41.38
C LEU A 151 -22.57 -3.69 -42.17
N PRO A 152 -23.29 -4.65 -42.76
CA PRO A 152 -24.60 -4.41 -43.36
C PRO A 152 -25.61 -3.94 -42.29
N ARG A 153 -26.40 -2.89 -42.58
CA ARG A 153 -27.38 -2.25 -41.68
C ARG A 153 -28.38 -3.21 -41.00
N THR A 154 -28.61 -4.39 -41.56
CA THR A 154 -29.48 -5.43 -41.02
C THR A 154 -28.86 -6.21 -39.84
N LEU A 155 -27.52 -6.27 -39.74
CA LEU A 155 -26.82 -6.91 -38.62
C LEU A 155 -26.70 -5.96 -37.42
N ASP A 156 -26.47 -4.68 -37.65
CA ASP A 156 -26.46 -3.60 -36.64
C ASP A 156 -27.81 -3.49 -35.88
N ALA A 157 -28.92 -3.65 -36.59
CA ALA A 157 -30.27 -3.60 -36.01
C ALA A 157 -30.62 -4.85 -35.17
N LEU A 158 -29.97 -5.99 -35.44
CA LEU A 158 -30.09 -7.23 -34.65
C LEU A 158 -29.14 -7.23 -33.44
N LEU A 159 -27.96 -6.62 -33.60
CA LEU A 159 -26.94 -6.40 -32.56
C LEU A 159 -27.47 -5.54 -31.41
N HIS A 160 -28.14 -4.42 -31.71
CA HIS A 160 -28.79 -3.57 -30.71
C HIS A 160 -29.96 -4.25 -29.98
N ARG A 161 -30.51 -5.33 -30.55
CA ARG A 161 -31.73 -5.96 -30.04
C ARG A 161 -31.48 -7.24 -29.23
N CYS A 162 -30.31 -7.89 -29.38
CA CYS A 162 -30.06 -9.23 -28.81
C CYS A 162 -28.63 -9.50 -28.25
N GLY A 163 -27.63 -8.62 -28.38
CA GLY A 163 -26.21 -8.95 -28.14
C GLY A 163 -25.76 -9.06 -26.66
N GLU A 164 -25.71 -7.93 -25.94
CA GLU A 164 -25.20 -7.87 -24.55
C GLU A 164 -26.00 -8.75 -23.55
N PRO A 165 -27.35 -8.82 -23.60
CA PRO A 165 -28.11 -9.65 -22.67
C PRO A 165 -27.86 -11.16 -22.80
N VAL A 166 -27.46 -11.63 -23.99
CA VAL A 166 -27.19 -13.06 -24.25
C VAL A 166 -25.79 -13.45 -23.74
N ILE A 167 -24.78 -12.60 -23.97
CA ILE A 167 -23.42 -12.79 -23.42
C ILE A 167 -23.47 -12.82 -21.90
N ARG A 168 -24.19 -11.88 -21.28
CA ARG A 168 -24.40 -11.83 -19.83
C ARG A 168 -24.99 -13.13 -19.28
N ARG A 169 -26.08 -13.63 -19.89
CA ARG A 169 -26.69 -14.91 -19.47
C ARG A 169 -25.75 -16.11 -19.65
N GLY A 170 -24.92 -16.11 -20.69
CA GLY A 170 -23.92 -17.15 -20.92
C GLY A 170 -22.84 -17.18 -19.84
N VAL A 171 -22.29 -16.01 -19.49
CA VAL A 171 -21.29 -15.88 -18.42
C VAL A 171 -21.90 -16.18 -17.05
N ASP A 172 -23.09 -15.66 -16.74
CA ASP A 172 -23.81 -15.95 -15.49
C ASP A 172 -24.05 -17.46 -15.30
N MET A 173 -24.37 -18.19 -16.38
CA MET A 173 -24.56 -19.64 -16.35
C MET A 173 -23.24 -20.38 -16.12
N ALA A 174 -22.17 -20.01 -16.84
CA ALA A 174 -20.84 -20.61 -16.65
C ALA A 174 -20.33 -20.40 -15.22
N MET A 175 -20.57 -19.22 -14.65
CA MET A 175 -20.17 -18.90 -13.28
C MET A 175 -20.96 -19.66 -12.21
N ARG A 176 -22.27 -19.85 -12.38
CA ARG A 176 -23.06 -20.71 -11.49
C ARG A 176 -22.56 -22.16 -11.49
N LEU A 177 -22.24 -22.68 -12.68
CA LEU A 177 -21.68 -24.02 -12.83
C LEU A 177 -20.28 -24.16 -12.20
N MET A 178 -19.46 -23.10 -12.24
CA MET A 178 -18.18 -23.06 -11.51
C MET A 178 -18.38 -22.98 -9.99
N GLY A 179 -19.35 -22.20 -9.51
CA GLY A 179 -19.68 -22.07 -8.09
C GLY A 179 -19.97 -23.41 -7.41
N GLU A 180 -20.67 -24.33 -8.09
CA GLU A 180 -20.98 -25.67 -7.59
C GLU A 180 -19.74 -26.59 -7.40
N GLN A 181 -18.60 -26.27 -8.02
CA GLN A 181 -17.36 -27.05 -7.85
C GLN A 181 -16.45 -26.53 -6.74
N PHE A 182 -16.56 -25.24 -6.38
CA PHE A 182 -15.66 -24.61 -5.40
C PHE A 182 -16.24 -24.56 -3.98
N VAL A 183 -17.56 -24.69 -3.83
CA VAL A 183 -18.19 -24.96 -2.53
C VAL A 183 -18.83 -26.33 -2.54
N THR A 184 -18.75 -27.02 -1.40
CA THR A 184 -19.46 -28.30 -1.22
C THR A 184 -20.97 -28.08 -1.13
N GLY A 185 -21.41 -26.87 -0.74
CA GLY A 185 -22.80 -26.45 -0.74
C GLY A 185 -22.93 -24.96 -0.39
N GLN A 186 -24.06 -24.35 -0.77
CA GLN A 186 -24.34 -22.95 -0.39
C GLN A 186 -24.74 -22.81 1.09
N THR A 187 -25.30 -23.88 1.66
CA THR A 187 -25.64 -24.01 3.06
C THR A 187 -24.91 -25.20 3.67
N ILE A 188 -24.81 -25.24 5.00
CA ILE A 188 -24.19 -26.37 5.70
C ILE A 188 -24.99 -27.66 5.52
N GLU A 189 -26.32 -27.56 5.42
CA GLU A 189 -27.21 -28.69 5.14
C GLU A 189 -26.94 -29.30 3.76
N ASP A 190 -26.77 -28.45 2.73
CA ASP A 190 -26.41 -28.90 1.38
C ASP A 190 -25.03 -29.55 1.36
N ALA A 191 -24.05 -28.92 2.03
CA ALA A 191 -22.70 -29.44 2.11
C ALA A 191 -22.67 -30.82 2.79
N LEU A 192 -23.37 -30.99 3.91
CA LEU A 192 -23.51 -32.28 4.61
C LEU A 192 -24.16 -33.34 3.72
N LYS A 193 -25.18 -32.99 2.93
CA LYS A 193 -25.82 -33.91 1.98
C LYS A 193 -24.84 -34.34 0.89
N ASN A 194 -24.10 -33.40 0.32
CA ASN A 194 -23.16 -33.63 -0.78
C ASN A 194 -21.90 -34.39 -0.33
N SER A 195 -21.55 -34.34 0.96
CA SER A 195 -20.43 -35.08 1.54
C SER A 195 -20.70 -36.59 1.72
N ARG A 196 -21.95 -37.02 1.85
CA ARG A 196 -22.31 -38.42 2.21
C ARG A 196 -21.66 -39.50 1.32
N PRO A 197 -21.64 -39.39 -0.03
CA PRO A 197 -21.04 -40.41 -0.88
C PRO A 197 -19.54 -40.61 -0.63
N PHE A 198 -18.81 -39.54 -0.33
CA PHE A 198 -17.38 -39.62 0.00
C PHE A 198 -17.15 -40.18 1.41
N VAL A 199 -18.00 -39.82 2.37
CA VAL A 199 -17.95 -40.39 3.73
C VAL A 199 -18.12 -41.91 3.69
N THR A 200 -19.05 -42.44 2.88
CA THR A 200 -19.22 -43.89 2.70
C THR A 200 -18.01 -44.59 2.09
N ARG A 201 -17.13 -43.85 1.40
CA ARG A 201 -15.87 -44.34 0.82
C ARG A 201 -14.68 -44.26 1.78
N GLY A 202 -14.87 -43.71 2.98
CA GLY A 202 -13.82 -43.58 3.99
C GLY A 202 -13.26 -42.17 4.17
N PHE A 203 -13.78 -41.16 3.45
CA PHE A 203 -13.39 -39.76 3.68
C PHE A 203 -14.06 -39.19 4.94
N ARG A 204 -13.45 -38.13 5.46
CA ARG A 204 -13.95 -37.31 6.58
C ARG A 204 -14.07 -35.87 6.11
N TYR A 205 -14.75 -35.00 6.86
CA TYR A 205 -14.93 -33.60 6.47
C TYR A 205 -14.58 -32.61 7.57
N SER A 206 -14.07 -31.45 7.18
CA SER A 206 -13.96 -30.24 8.00
C SER A 206 -14.59 -29.10 7.22
N TYR A 207 -15.69 -28.52 7.71
CA TYR A 207 -16.41 -27.48 6.97
C TYR A 207 -15.82 -26.09 7.24
N ASP A 208 -15.60 -25.32 6.17
CA ASP A 208 -15.14 -23.93 6.22
C ASP A 208 -16.27 -23.01 5.81
N MET A 209 -16.76 -22.20 6.74
CA MET A 209 -17.90 -21.30 6.50
C MET A 209 -17.53 -20.02 5.74
N LEU A 210 -16.29 -19.92 5.22
CA LEU A 210 -15.79 -18.81 4.40
C LEU A 210 -15.82 -17.42 5.05
N GLY A 211 -16.17 -17.32 6.34
CA GLY A 211 -16.09 -16.08 7.09
C GLY A 211 -14.65 -15.72 7.43
N GLU A 212 -14.25 -14.48 7.11
CA GLU A 212 -12.95 -13.90 7.44
C GLU A 212 -13.02 -12.37 7.49
N ALA A 213 -12.02 -11.74 8.10
CA ALA A 213 -11.80 -10.29 8.09
C ALA A 213 -13.06 -9.46 8.39
N ALA A 214 -13.69 -9.69 9.54
CA ALA A 214 -14.79 -8.84 9.99
C ALA A 214 -14.33 -7.38 10.03
N MET A 215 -15.11 -6.47 9.43
CA MET A 215 -14.80 -5.03 9.44
C MET A 215 -15.60 -4.29 10.52
N THR A 216 -16.68 -4.90 10.99
CA THR A 216 -17.61 -4.31 11.96
C THR A 216 -18.00 -5.33 13.04
N ALA A 217 -18.45 -4.86 14.21
CA ALA A 217 -19.07 -5.73 15.20
C ALA A 217 -20.27 -6.53 14.65
N ALA A 218 -21.02 -5.96 13.69
CA ALA A 218 -22.14 -6.64 13.05
C ALA A 218 -21.68 -7.82 12.17
N ASP A 219 -20.57 -7.67 11.44
CA ASP A 219 -19.97 -8.77 10.68
C ASP A 219 -19.51 -9.88 11.63
N ALA A 220 -18.83 -9.52 12.72
CA ALA A 220 -18.37 -10.49 13.72
C ALA A 220 -19.55 -11.26 14.35
N ALA A 221 -20.63 -10.57 14.69
CA ALA A 221 -21.84 -11.19 15.22
C ALA A 221 -22.54 -12.10 14.19
N ARG A 222 -22.53 -11.72 12.91
CA ARG A 222 -23.05 -12.56 11.81
C ARG A 222 -22.24 -13.85 11.71
N TYR A 223 -20.91 -13.75 11.57
CA TYR A 223 -20.04 -14.90 11.43
C TYR A 223 -20.09 -15.82 12.65
N TYR A 224 -20.17 -15.27 13.87
CA TYR A 224 -20.40 -16.07 15.08
C TYR A 224 -21.65 -16.95 14.97
N ARG A 225 -22.79 -16.37 14.55
CA ARG A 225 -24.06 -17.10 14.40
C ARG A 225 -24.00 -18.14 13.28
N ASP A 226 -23.26 -17.86 12.21
CA ASP A 226 -23.08 -18.80 11.10
C ASP A 226 -22.25 -20.01 11.55
N TYR A 227 -21.18 -19.79 12.34
CA TYR A 227 -20.43 -20.88 12.97
C TYR A 227 -21.29 -21.67 13.97
N GLU A 228 -22.03 -21.00 14.85
CA GLU A 228 -22.91 -21.65 15.82
C GLU A 228 -23.93 -22.57 15.13
N ARG A 229 -24.59 -22.08 14.08
CA ARG A 229 -25.54 -22.86 13.27
C ARG A 229 -24.86 -24.05 12.59
N ALA A 230 -23.68 -23.83 12.02
CA ALA A 230 -22.92 -24.89 11.38
C ALA A 230 -22.52 -25.99 12.37
N ILE A 231 -22.01 -25.63 13.56
CA ILE A 231 -21.65 -26.58 14.62
C ILE A 231 -22.86 -27.43 15.02
N HIS A 232 -24.02 -26.82 15.20
CA HIS A 232 -25.26 -27.56 15.47
C HIS A 232 -25.63 -28.55 14.36
N ALA A 233 -25.54 -28.14 13.09
CA ALA A 233 -25.86 -29.00 11.94
C ALA A 233 -24.86 -30.17 11.81
N ILE A 234 -23.57 -29.86 11.90
CA ILE A 234 -22.48 -30.83 11.82
C ILE A 234 -22.57 -31.83 12.99
N GLY A 235 -22.77 -31.34 14.21
CA GLY A 235 -22.88 -32.17 15.41
C GLY A 235 -24.04 -33.15 15.36
N ARG A 236 -25.22 -32.72 14.88
CA ARG A 236 -26.36 -33.63 14.65
C ARG A 236 -26.07 -34.68 13.57
N ALA A 237 -25.36 -34.30 12.52
CA ALA A 237 -24.99 -35.21 11.44
C ALA A 237 -23.87 -36.18 11.84
N ALA A 238 -23.01 -35.81 12.80
CA ALA A 238 -21.91 -36.63 13.29
C ALA A 238 -22.39 -37.89 14.04
N GLN A 239 -23.58 -37.87 14.65
CA GLN A 239 -24.18 -39.00 15.37
C GLN A 239 -23.24 -39.69 16.38
N GLY A 240 -22.37 -38.92 17.04
CA GLY A 240 -21.42 -39.46 18.02
C GLY A 240 -20.22 -40.20 17.43
N ALA A 241 -19.90 -40.00 16.15
CA ALA A 241 -18.70 -40.55 15.51
C ALA A 241 -17.37 -40.00 16.08
N GLY A 242 -17.44 -39.00 16.97
CA GLY A 242 -16.30 -38.41 17.65
C GLY A 242 -15.43 -37.53 16.76
N VAL A 243 -14.35 -37.00 17.35
CA VAL A 243 -13.51 -35.96 16.73
C VAL A 243 -12.65 -36.46 15.56
N TYR A 244 -12.37 -37.76 15.51
CA TYR A 244 -11.52 -38.38 14.48
C TYR A 244 -12.33 -38.94 13.30
N GLU A 245 -13.34 -39.77 13.57
CA GLU A 245 -14.16 -40.40 12.53
C GLU A 245 -15.35 -39.54 12.09
N GLY A 246 -15.78 -38.61 12.94
CA GLY A 246 -16.84 -37.64 12.62
C GLY A 246 -16.34 -36.45 11.81
N PRO A 247 -17.27 -35.62 11.31
CA PRO A 247 -16.95 -34.34 10.71
C PRO A 247 -16.48 -33.31 11.76
N GLY A 248 -15.88 -32.22 11.31
CA GLY A 248 -15.52 -31.08 12.13
C GLY A 248 -15.80 -29.75 11.42
N ILE A 249 -15.42 -28.65 12.08
CA ILE A 249 -15.51 -27.29 11.54
C ILE A 249 -14.14 -26.59 11.60
N SER A 250 -13.91 -25.72 10.65
CA SER A 250 -12.79 -24.76 10.63
C SER A 250 -13.33 -23.35 10.79
N ILE A 251 -12.69 -22.58 11.68
CA ILE A 251 -13.02 -21.18 11.94
C ILE A 251 -11.80 -20.28 11.71
N LYS A 252 -12.03 -19.00 11.42
CA LYS A 252 -10.99 -17.96 11.36
C LYS A 252 -11.23 -16.94 12.46
N LEU A 253 -10.17 -16.55 13.16
CA LEU A 253 -10.27 -15.65 14.30
C LEU A 253 -10.60 -14.23 13.84
N SER A 254 -10.10 -13.81 12.67
CA SER A 254 -10.47 -12.52 12.06
C SER A 254 -11.97 -12.38 11.76
N ALA A 255 -12.71 -13.48 11.62
CA ALA A 255 -14.16 -13.44 11.42
C ALA A 255 -14.92 -13.13 12.72
N LEU A 256 -14.31 -13.37 13.89
CA LEU A 256 -14.97 -13.26 15.19
C LEU A 256 -14.72 -11.92 15.90
N HIS A 257 -13.86 -11.06 15.34
CA HIS A 257 -13.62 -9.74 15.92
C HIS A 257 -13.05 -8.76 14.89
N PRO A 258 -13.60 -7.53 14.80
CA PRO A 258 -13.19 -6.58 13.78
C PRO A 258 -11.78 -6.02 13.97
N ARG A 259 -11.26 -6.07 15.20
CA ARG A 259 -9.92 -5.60 15.55
C ARG A 259 -9.00 -6.73 16.00
N TYR A 260 -9.01 -7.85 15.29
CA TYR A 260 -8.10 -8.98 15.55
C TYR A 260 -6.66 -8.65 15.09
N ASN A 261 -5.92 -7.95 15.95
CA ASN A 261 -4.50 -7.61 15.76
C ASN A 261 -3.77 -7.48 17.12
N ARG A 262 -2.43 -7.55 17.10
CA ARG A 262 -1.60 -7.60 18.33
C ARG A 262 -1.72 -6.36 19.22
N LEU A 263 -1.90 -5.18 18.64
CA LEU A 263 -2.01 -3.94 19.42
C LEU A 263 -3.34 -3.84 20.17
N GLN A 264 -4.37 -4.57 19.70
CA GLN A 264 -5.71 -4.67 20.30
C GLN A 264 -5.87 -5.94 21.16
N ARG A 265 -4.77 -6.51 21.66
CA ARG A 265 -4.75 -7.77 22.42
C ARG A 265 -5.78 -7.79 23.55
N ASP A 266 -5.89 -6.72 24.33
CA ASP A 266 -6.79 -6.72 25.49
C ASP A 266 -8.25 -6.85 25.07
N ARG A 267 -8.66 -6.16 23.99
CA ARG A 267 -9.98 -6.32 23.38
C ARG A 267 -10.17 -7.74 22.84
N VAL A 268 -9.19 -8.29 22.15
CA VAL A 268 -9.26 -9.68 21.64
C VAL A 268 -9.45 -10.68 22.78
N MET A 269 -8.71 -10.55 23.87
CA MET A 269 -8.86 -11.46 25.02
C MET A 269 -10.18 -11.23 25.79
N ALA A 270 -10.73 -10.01 25.79
CA ALA A 270 -11.98 -9.69 26.48
C ALA A 270 -13.25 -9.96 25.66
N GLU A 271 -13.19 -9.79 24.33
CA GLU A 271 -14.34 -9.77 23.42
C GLU A 271 -14.36 -10.99 22.48
N LEU A 272 -13.22 -11.38 21.88
CA LEU A 272 -13.15 -12.53 20.97
C LEU A 272 -13.12 -13.85 21.74
N LEU A 273 -12.26 -13.95 22.77
CA LEU A 273 -12.06 -15.21 23.50
C LEU A 273 -13.37 -15.80 24.06
N PRO A 274 -14.31 -15.03 24.66
CA PRO A 274 -15.58 -15.60 25.13
C PRO A 274 -16.42 -16.22 24.02
N HIS A 275 -16.49 -15.58 22.84
CA HIS A 275 -17.18 -16.13 21.68
C HIS A 275 -16.51 -17.41 21.18
N LEU A 276 -15.19 -17.40 21.09
CA LEU A 276 -14.40 -18.56 20.70
C LEU A 276 -14.64 -19.75 21.67
N ALA A 277 -14.59 -19.49 22.97
CA ALA A 277 -14.84 -20.50 24.00
C ALA A 277 -16.28 -21.04 23.95
N ALA A 278 -17.27 -20.20 23.69
CA ALA A 278 -18.66 -20.64 23.52
C ALA A 278 -18.82 -21.61 22.34
N LEU A 279 -18.23 -21.30 21.18
CA LEU A 279 -18.24 -22.18 20.01
C LEU A 279 -17.49 -23.50 20.28
N ALA A 280 -16.34 -23.44 20.96
CA ALA A 280 -15.57 -24.63 21.34
C ALA A 280 -16.33 -25.54 22.31
N ARG A 281 -17.02 -24.97 23.31
CA ARG A 281 -17.87 -25.73 24.25
C ARG A 281 -19.06 -26.36 23.54
N LEU A 282 -19.62 -25.70 22.53
CA LEU A 282 -20.67 -26.26 21.70
C LEU A 282 -20.15 -27.42 20.83
N ALA A 283 -18.95 -27.30 20.25
CA ALA A 283 -18.31 -28.38 19.53
C ALA A 283 -17.98 -29.58 20.43
N ARG A 284 -17.55 -29.33 21.67
CA ARG A 284 -17.39 -30.36 22.72
C ARG A 284 -18.69 -31.08 23.04
N HIS A 285 -19.80 -30.35 23.14
CA HIS A 285 -21.10 -30.96 23.42
C HIS A 285 -21.49 -32.03 22.38
N TYR A 286 -21.12 -31.81 21.12
CA TYR A 286 -21.34 -32.77 20.03
C TYR A 286 -20.18 -33.73 19.76
N ASP A 287 -19.06 -33.57 20.47
CA ASP A 287 -17.80 -34.29 20.27
C ASP A 287 -17.29 -34.27 18.82
N ILE A 288 -17.29 -33.09 18.19
CA ILE A 288 -16.78 -32.89 16.81
C ILE A 288 -15.45 -32.13 16.80
N GLY A 289 -14.66 -32.23 15.72
CA GLY A 289 -13.44 -31.44 15.59
C GLY A 289 -13.70 -29.94 15.45
N PHE A 290 -12.92 -29.10 16.13
CA PHE A 290 -13.00 -27.64 16.13
C PHE A 290 -11.64 -27.02 15.83
N ASN A 291 -11.40 -26.67 14.58
CA ASN A 291 -10.08 -26.24 14.13
C ASN A 291 -10.00 -24.72 13.97
N ILE A 292 -8.97 -24.11 14.57
CA ILE A 292 -8.62 -22.70 14.39
C ILE A 292 -7.65 -22.59 13.21
N ASP A 293 -8.10 -21.95 12.12
CA ASP A 293 -7.27 -21.70 10.95
C ASP A 293 -6.18 -20.65 11.22
N ALA A 294 -5.04 -20.80 10.54
CA ALA A 294 -3.93 -19.86 10.59
C ALA A 294 -4.03 -18.83 9.45
N GLU A 295 -3.77 -17.57 9.79
CA GLU A 295 -3.94 -16.42 8.91
C GLU A 295 -2.55 -15.78 8.62
N GLU A 296 -2.43 -14.45 8.66
CA GLU A 296 -1.17 -13.73 8.47
C GLU A 296 -0.15 -13.96 9.60
N ALA A 297 1.13 -13.76 9.31
CA ALA A 297 2.23 -14.06 10.23
C ALA A 297 2.20 -13.22 11.51
N ASP A 298 1.69 -12.00 11.45
CA ASP A 298 1.61 -11.07 12.58
C ASP A 298 0.51 -11.41 13.60
N ARG A 299 -0.42 -12.30 13.22
CA ARG A 299 -1.52 -12.81 14.06
C ARG A 299 -1.16 -14.10 14.78
N LEU A 300 -0.08 -14.77 14.39
CA LEU A 300 0.30 -16.07 14.93
C LEU A 300 0.45 -16.07 16.45
N GLU A 301 1.25 -15.16 17.02
CA GLU A 301 1.48 -15.19 18.48
C GLU A 301 0.24 -14.80 19.30
N LEU A 302 -0.65 -13.99 18.73
CA LEU A 302 -1.93 -13.65 19.35
C LEU A 302 -2.89 -14.84 19.34
N SER A 303 -2.92 -15.64 18.27
CA SER A 303 -3.73 -16.87 18.24
C SER A 303 -3.25 -17.92 19.24
N LEU A 304 -1.95 -17.96 19.54
CA LEU A 304 -1.42 -18.84 20.60
C LEU A 304 -1.95 -18.46 21.99
N ASP A 305 -2.17 -17.17 22.28
CA ASP A 305 -2.78 -16.74 23.55
C ASP A 305 -4.22 -17.26 23.68
N LEU A 306 -4.96 -17.25 22.58
CA LEU A 306 -6.33 -17.78 22.51
C LEU A 306 -6.35 -19.31 22.63
N LEU A 307 -5.43 -20.01 21.96
CA LEU A 307 -5.31 -21.48 22.07
C LEU A 307 -4.96 -21.89 23.50
N GLU A 308 -4.01 -21.22 24.13
CA GLU A 308 -3.62 -21.47 25.52
C GLU A 308 -4.80 -21.29 26.48
N ALA A 309 -5.57 -20.22 26.31
CA ALA A 309 -6.77 -19.96 27.11
C ALA A 309 -7.85 -21.04 26.91
N LEU A 310 -8.06 -21.52 25.68
CA LEU A 310 -9.00 -22.62 25.41
C LEU A 310 -8.54 -23.94 26.05
N CYS A 311 -7.27 -24.31 25.92
CA CYS A 311 -6.76 -25.55 26.51
C CYS A 311 -6.72 -25.52 28.04
N LEU A 312 -6.79 -24.34 28.66
CA LEU A 312 -6.89 -24.16 30.10
C LEU A 312 -8.34 -24.04 30.61
N ASP A 313 -9.33 -23.97 29.72
CA ASP A 313 -10.74 -23.92 30.09
C ASP A 313 -11.18 -25.26 30.67
N GLU A 314 -11.53 -25.29 31.96
CA GLU A 314 -12.03 -26.48 32.65
C GLU A 314 -13.27 -27.08 31.98
N ALA A 315 -14.09 -26.24 31.34
CA ALA A 315 -15.26 -26.70 30.59
C ALA A 315 -14.89 -27.45 29.30
N LEU A 316 -13.62 -27.45 28.90
CA LEU A 316 -13.11 -28.23 27.76
C LEU A 316 -12.29 -29.44 28.20
N ALA A 317 -12.02 -29.62 29.49
CA ALA A 317 -11.20 -30.71 30.00
C ALA A 317 -11.68 -32.09 29.51
N GLY A 318 -10.71 -32.92 29.10
CA GLY A 318 -10.92 -34.28 28.59
C GLY A 318 -11.36 -34.37 27.12
N TRP A 319 -11.77 -33.27 26.49
CA TRP A 319 -12.16 -33.26 25.08
C TRP A 319 -10.94 -33.11 24.16
N GLN A 320 -10.92 -33.89 23.07
CA GLN A 320 -9.77 -34.02 22.18
C GLN A 320 -10.00 -33.37 20.80
N GLY A 321 -11.05 -32.54 20.68
CA GLY A 321 -11.45 -31.90 19.42
C GLY A 321 -10.85 -30.52 19.18
N ILE A 322 -10.04 -29.98 20.10
CA ILE A 322 -9.36 -28.69 19.89
C ILE A 322 -8.32 -28.85 18.78
N GLY A 323 -8.50 -28.10 17.70
CA GLY A 323 -7.61 -28.11 16.54
C GLY A 323 -6.96 -26.75 16.27
N PHE A 324 -5.75 -26.78 15.74
CA PHE A 324 -4.96 -25.58 15.43
C PHE A 324 -4.08 -25.80 14.19
N VAL A 325 -4.06 -24.81 13.29
CA VAL A 325 -3.24 -24.85 12.07
C VAL A 325 -1.85 -24.27 12.32
N VAL A 326 -0.82 -24.94 11.81
CA VAL A 326 0.57 -24.44 11.78
C VAL A 326 1.05 -24.39 10.33
N GLN A 327 1.61 -23.25 9.93
CA GLN A 327 2.04 -23.00 8.55
C GLN A 327 3.56 -23.21 8.41
N SER A 328 3.98 -24.26 7.70
CA SER A 328 5.39 -24.64 7.56
C SER A 328 6.23 -23.67 6.72
N TYR A 329 5.60 -22.79 5.94
CA TYR A 329 6.30 -21.73 5.22
C TYR A 329 6.87 -20.65 6.15
N GLN A 330 6.45 -20.58 7.43
CA GLN A 330 7.00 -19.65 8.39
C GLN A 330 8.26 -20.23 9.04
N LYS A 331 9.25 -19.38 9.27
CA LYS A 331 10.52 -19.76 9.91
C LYS A 331 10.34 -20.26 11.36
N ARG A 332 9.23 -19.87 11.98
CA ARG A 332 8.82 -20.20 13.36
C ARG A 332 8.11 -21.54 13.53
N ALA A 333 7.63 -22.18 12.45
CA ALA A 333 6.76 -23.35 12.54
C ALA A 333 7.27 -24.47 13.50
N PRO A 334 8.56 -24.86 13.49
CA PRO A 334 9.06 -25.89 14.40
C PRO A 334 8.95 -25.52 15.88
N PHE A 335 9.16 -24.24 16.22
CA PHE A 335 9.10 -23.74 17.59
C PHE A 335 7.66 -23.60 18.07
N VAL A 336 6.75 -23.24 17.16
CA VAL A 336 5.30 -23.28 17.43
C VAL A 336 4.89 -24.70 17.79
N LEU A 337 5.36 -25.70 17.03
CA LEU A 337 5.08 -27.10 17.33
C LEU A 337 5.66 -27.55 18.67
N ASP A 338 6.89 -27.12 19.03
CA ASP A 338 7.45 -27.41 20.35
C ASP A 338 6.55 -26.88 21.48
N TRP A 339 6.05 -25.65 21.34
CA TRP A 339 5.12 -25.06 22.30
C TRP A 339 3.74 -25.73 22.30
N VAL A 340 3.18 -26.07 21.14
CA VAL A 340 1.86 -26.74 21.05
C VAL A 340 1.92 -28.15 21.65
N ILE A 341 3.01 -28.89 21.42
CA ILE A 341 3.23 -30.23 22.02
C ILE A 341 3.37 -30.12 23.54
N ASP A 342 4.12 -29.13 24.03
CA ASP A 342 4.20 -28.85 25.47
C ASP A 342 2.83 -28.50 26.06
N LEU A 343 2.10 -27.55 25.43
CA LEU A 343 0.75 -27.15 25.80
C LEU A 343 -0.18 -28.35 25.93
N ALA A 344 -0.23 -29.18 24.88
CA ALA A 344 -1.04 -30.39 24.87
C ALA A 344 -0.75 -31.31 26.06
N ARG A 345 0.53 -31.61 26.33
CA ARG A 345 0.94 -32.47 27.44
C ARG A 345 0.56 -31.88 28.79
N ARG A 346 0.84 -30.59 29.01
CA ARG A 346 0.58 -29.93 30.30
C ARG A 346 -0.91 -29.75 30.58
N THR A 347 -1.75 -29.59 29.56
CA THR A 347 -3.21 -29.49 29.71
C THR A 347 -3.93 -30.82 29.54
N ARG A 348 -3.20 -31.91 29.24
CA ARG A 348 -3.74 -33.24 28.95
C ARG A 348 -4.77 -33.24 27.80
N HIS A 349 -4.56 -32.36 26.84
CA HIS A 349 -5.24 -32.39 25.56
C HIS A 349 -4.36 -33.11 24.54
N ARG A 350 -5.00 -33.74 23.57
CA ARG A 350 -4.39 -34.29 22.37
C ARG A 350 -4.79 -33.39 21.20
N ILE A 351 -4.06 -32.29 21.07
CA ILE A 351 -4.43 -31.20 20.14
C ILE A 351 -4.37 -31.72 18.70
N MET A 352 -5.42 -31.46 17.92
CA MET A 352 -5.47 -31.77 16.49
C MET A 352 -4.63 -30.73 15.74
N VAL A 353 -3.44 -31.10 15.27
CA VAL A 353 -2.53 -30.13 14.63
C VAL A 353 -2.57 -30.31 13.13
N ARG A 354 -3.19 -29.35 12.44
CA ARG A 354 -3.17 -29.30 10.98
C ARG A 354 -1.90 -28.61 10.50
N LEU A 355 -1.00 -29.38 9.92
CA LEU A 355 0.18 -28.86 9.25
C LEU A 355 -0.18 -28.49 7.80
N VAL A 356 -0.01 -27.22 7.44
CA VAL A 356 -0.16 -26.70 6.08
C VAL A 356 1.15 -26.08 5.62
N LYS A 357 1.29 -25.79 4.32
CA LYS A 357 2.40 -24.95 3.84
C LYS A 357 2.17 -23.49 4.24
N GLY A 358 1.16 -22.86 3.67
CA GLY A 358 0.77 -21.46 3.94
C GLY A 358 0.04 -20.87 2.74
N ALA A 359 -0.81 -19.86 2.98
CA ALA A 359 -1.72 -19.30 1.95
C ALA A 359 -1.56 -17.79 1.72
N TYR A 360 -0.63 -17.13 2.42
CA TYR A 360 -0.48 -15.67 2.42
C TYR A 360 0.90 -15.21 1.92
N TRP A 361 1.64 -16.10 1.23
CA TRP A 361 3.07 -15.92 1.01
C TRP A 361 3.44 -14.61 0.31
N ASP A 362 2.74 -14.25 -0.77
CA ASP A 362 2.99 -13.02 -1.51
C ASP A 362 2.71 -11.75 -0.69
N SER A 363 1.66 -11.78 0.13
CA SER A 363 1.27 -10.72 1.04
C SER A 363 2.30 -10.55 2.15
N GLU A 364 2.88 -11.63 2.67
CA GLU A 364 3.98 -11.57 3.64
C GLU A 364 5.28 -11.00 3.04
N ILE A 365 5.60 -11.33 1.77
CA ILE A 365 6.74 -10.71 1.07
C ILE A 365 6.51 -9.21 0.90
N LYS A 366 5.34 -8.81 0.37
CA LYS A 366 4.99 -7.40 0.17
C LYS A 366 5.04 -6.63 1.50
N ARG A 367 4.39 -7.16 2.54
CA ARG A 367 4.34 -6.51 3.85
C ARG A 367 5.72 -6.32 4.46
N ALA A 368 6.57 -7.34 4.46
CA ALA A 368 7.92 -7.21 5.01
C ALA A 368 8.77 -6.15 4.27
N GLN A 369 8.60 -6.04 2.94
CA GLN A 369 9.24 -4.99 2.13
C GLN A 369 8.69 -3.59 2.45
N VAL A 370 7.35 -3.46 2.50
CA VAL A 370 6.68 -2.19 2.83
C VAL A 370 7.08 -1.72 4.23
N ASP A 371 7.07 -2.62 5.22
CA ASP A 371 7.38 -2.32 6.62
C ASP A 371 8.89 -2.14 6.88
N GLY A 372 9.76 -2.44 5.91
CA GLY A 372 11.21 -2.26 6.04
C GLY A 372 11.82 -3.20 7.09
N LEU A 373 11.32 -4.44 7.18
CA LEU A 373 11.76 -5.42 8.17
C LEU A 373 13.17 -5.96 7.88
N ALA A 374 13.81 -6.57 8.88
CA ALA A 374 15.16 -7.12 8.72
C ALA A 374 15.24 -8.31 7.74
N ASP A 375 14.19 -9.11 7.66
CA ASP A 375 14.05 -10.28 6.79
C ASP A 375 12.54 -10.57 6.63
N PHE A 376 12.18 -11.64 5.93
CA PHE A 376 10.81 -12.14 5.78
C PHE A 376 10.42 -13.08 6.94
N PRO A 377 9.15 -13.09 7.39
CA PRO A 377 8.66 -14.07 8.36
C PRO A 377 8.46 -15.48 7.75
N VAL A 378 8.52 -15.56 6.41
CA VAL A 378 8.34 -16.76 5.60
C VAL A 378 9.62 -17.11 4.83
N PHE A 379 9.72 -18.35 4.38
CA PHE A 379 10.75 -18.78 3.43
C PHE A 379 10.50 -18.15 2.05
N THR A 380 11.56 -17.74 1.37
CA THR A 380 11.49 -17.10 0.03
C THR A 380 11.55 -18.10 -1.12
N ARG A 381 11.94 -19.35 -0.85
CA ARG A 381 11.96 -20.43 -1.85
C ARG A 381 10.99 -21.55 -1.48
N LYS A 382 10.25 -22.03 -2.47
CA LYS A 382 9.26 -23.10 -2.27
C LYS A 382 9.88 -24.38 -1.72
N VAL A 383 11.06 -24.77 -2.20
CA VAL A 383 11.77 -25.97 -1.70
C VAL A 383 12.11 -25.88 -0.21
N HIS A 384 12.39 -24.69 0.31
CA HIS A 384 12.65 -24.50 1.74
C HIS A 384 11.38 -24.72 2.58
N THR A 385 10.21 -24.30 2.06
CA THR A 385 8.92 -24.61 2.67
C THR A 385 8.64 -26.11 2.68
N ASP A 386 8.98 -26.84 1.61
CA ASP A 386 8.83 -28.31 1.57
C ASP A 386 9.71 -29.00 2.62
N ILE A 387 10.98 -28.59 2.75
CA ILE A 387 11.90 -29.09 3.77
C ILE A 387 11.34 -28.82 5.18
N SER A 388 10.90 -27.58 5.43
CA SER A 388 10.27 -27.20 6.69
C SER A 388 9.03 -28.06 6.99
N TYR A 389 8.20 -28.33 5.98
CA TYR A 389 7.02 -29.19 6.12
C TYR A 389 7.41 -30.60 6.57
N LEU A 390 8.39 -31.24 5.92
CA LEU A 390 8.82 -32.60 6.28
C LEU A 390 9.45 -32.67 7.67
N ALA A 391 10.27 -31.67 8.04
CA ALA A 391 10.86 -31.59 9.37
C ALA A 391 9.78 -31.42 10.47
N CYS A 392 8.79 -30.56 10.22
CA CYS A 392 7.64 -30.37 11.10
C CYS A 392 6.77 -31.63 11.18
N ALA A 393 6.58 -32.34 10.07
CA ALA A 393 5.80 -33.57 10.03
C ALA A 393 6.43 -34.68 10.87
N ARG A 394 7.76 -34.85 10.80
CA ARG A 394 8.47 -35.79 11.67
C ARG A 394 8.28 -35.45 13.15
N LYS A 395 8.46 -34.17 13.52
CA LYS A 395 8.25 -33.69 14.90
C LYS A 395 6.84 -34.02 15.43
N LEU A 396 5.82 -33.89 14.59
CA LEU A 396 4.44 -34.25 14.93
C LEU A 396 4.23 -35.77 15.08
N LEU A 397 4.82 -36.57 14.19
CA LEU A 397 4.76 -38.05 14.26
C LEU A 397 5.47 -38.60 15.50
N ASP A 398 6.48 -37.90 16.00
CA ASP A 398 7.26 -38.27 17.20
C ASP A 398 6.55 -37.90 18.52
N ALA A 399 5.36 -37.27 18.48
CA ALA A 399 4.59 -36.87 19.66
C ALA A 399 3.12 -37.36 19.64
N PRO A 400 2.84 -38.64 19.34
CA PRO A 400 1.48 -39.14 19.16
C PRO A 400 0.64 -39.10 20.45
N ASP A 401 1.30 -39.03 21.61
CA ASP A 401 0.70 -38.85 22.94
C ASP A 401 0.06 -37.46 23.11
N ALA A 402 0.67 -36.45 22.51
CA ALA A 402 0.33 -35.04 22.71
C ALA A 402 -0.52 -34.47 21.58
N VAL A 403 -0.35 -34.97 20.36
CA VAL A 403 -1.01 -34.39 19.19
C VAL A 403 -1.65 -35.45 18.32
N PHE A 404 -2.69 -35.04 17.60
CA PHE A 404 -3.24 -35.75 16.45
C PHE A 404 -2.79 -35.01 15.18
N PRO A 405 -1.76 -35.50 14.47
CA PRO A 405 -1.25 -34.82 13.28
C PRO A 405 -2.23 -34.92 12.11
N GLN A 406 -2.47 -33.80 11.43
CA GLN A 406 -3.30 -33.72 10.23
C GLN A 406 -2.48 -33.07 9.09
N PHE A 407 -2.05 -33.86 8.12
CA PHE A 407 -1.14 -33.41 7.07
C PHE A 407 -1.91 -32.91 5.84
N ALA A 408 -2.09 -31.60 5.72
CA ALA A 408 -2.80 -30.98 4.61
C ALA A 408 -1.87 -30.66 3.43
N THR A 409 -1.95 -31.45 2.37
CA THR A 409 -1.11 -31.27 1.17
C THR A 409 -1.74 -31.88 -0.08
N HIS A 410 -1.51 -31.28 -1.25
CA HIS A 410 -1.82 -31.87 -2.56
C HIS A 410 -0.57 -32.39 -3.28
N ASN A 411 0.61 -32.31 -2.64
CA ASN A 411 1.86 -32.74 -3.24
C ASN A 411 2.11 -34.23 -2.94
N ALA A 412 2.12 -35.06 -4.00
CA ALA A 412 2.28 -36.51 -3.88
C ALA A 412 3.64 -36.92 -3.28
N GLN A 413 4.72 -36.19 -3.59
CA GLN A 413 6.05 -36.42 -3.01
C GLN A 413 6.04 -36.18 -1.50
N THR A 414 5.41 -35.08 -1.06
CA THR A 414 5.28 -34.75 0.37
C THR A 414 4.44 -35.81 1.09
N LEU A 415 3.32 -36.24 0.49
CA LEU A 415 2.47 -37.30 1.02
C LEU A 415 3.24 -38.61 1.17
N ALA A 416 3.91 -39.07 0.12
CA ALA A 416 4.68 -40.30 0.10
C ALA A 416 5.82 -40.29 1.14
N SER A 417 6.50 -39.16 1.29
CA SER A 417 7.54 -38.99 2.31
C SER A 417 6.97 -39.16 3.72
N ILE A 418 5.81 -38.56 4.01
CA ILE A 418 5.17 -38.64 5.34
C ILE A 418 4.60 -40.03 5.60
N TYR A 419 3.99 -40.65 4.59
CA TYR A 419 3.52 -42.03 4.67
C TYR A 419 4.65 -42.97 5.08
N THR A 420 5.82 -42.82 4.46
CA THR A 420 7.01 -43.60 4.79
C THR A 420 7.59 -43.25 6.17
N LEU A 421 7.59 -41.96 6.56
CA LEU A 421 8.05 -41.53 7.89
C LEU A 421 7.20 -42.13 9.02
N ALA A 422 5.89 -42.27 8.81
CA ALA A 422 4.97 -42.82 9.81
C ALA A 422 5.18 -44.34 10.04
N GLY A 423 5.81 -45.02 9.09
CA GLY A 423 6.06 -46.46 9.12
C GLY A 423 4.81 -47.31 8.80
N PRO A 424 4.98 -48.64 8.81
CA PRO A 424 3.92 -49.58 8.45
C PRO A 424 2.82 -49.69 9.51
N ASP A 425 3.15 -49.45 10.78
CA ASP A 425 2.22 -49.59 11.90
C ASP A 425 1.19 -48.45 11.89
N PHE A 426 -0.07 -48.73 11.56
CA PHE A 426 -1.12 -47.72 11.55
C PHE A 426 -2.36 -48.20 12.28
N SER A 427 -2.96 -47.29 13.05
CA SER A 427 -4.28 -47.45 13.63
C SER A 427 -5.07 -46.14 13.43
N PRO A 428 -6.40 -46.22 13.23
CA PRO A 428 -7.25 -45.04 13.19
C PRO A 428 -7.03 -44.16 14.43
N GLY A 429 -7.00 -42.84 14.22
CA GLY A 429 -6.68 -41.88 15.29
C GLY A 429 -5.18 -41.64 15.52
N ARG A 430 -4.25 -42.32 14.83
CA ARG A 430 -2.80 -42.01 14.92
C ARG A 430 -2.46 -40.67 14.25
N PHE A 431 -2.83 -40.51 12.97
CA PHE A 431 -2.75 -39.28 12.18
C PHE A 431 -3.73 -39.37 11.00
N GLU A 432 -3.96 -38.27 10.30
CA GLU A 432 -4.70 -38.24 9.03
C GLU A 432 -4.01 -37.36 7.98
N PHE A 433 -4.35 -37.55 6.73
CA PHE A 433 -4.08 -36.56 5.68
C PHE A 433 -5.29 -35.64 5.50
N GLN A 434 -5.07 -34.47 4.90
CA GLN A 434 -6.15 -33.58 4.52
C GLN A 434 -5.96 -33.03 3.11
N CYS A 435 -7.08 -32.70 2.49
CA CYS A 435 -7.11 -32.10 1.17
C CYS A 435 -8.26 -31.12 1.05
N LEU A 436 -8.23 -30.32 -0.01
CA LEU A 436 -9.31 -29.41 -0.34
C LEU A 436 -10.34 -30.07 -1.26
N HIS A 437 -11.60 -29.74 -1.02
CA HIS A 437 -12.70 -30.10 -1.90
C HIS A 437 -12.54 -29.57 -3.33
N GLY A 438 -12.85 -30.39 -4.33
CA GLY A 438 -12.79 -30.06 -5.75
C GLY A 438 -11.37 -30.02 -6.31
N MET A 439 -10.35 -30.36 -5.52
CA MET A 439 -8.94 -30.26 -5.92
C MET A 439 -8.14 -31.51 -5.58
N GLY A 440 -8.18 -31.96 -4.33
CA GLY A 440 -7.31 -33.02 -3.85
C GLY A 440 -7.88 -34.43 -3.96
N GLU A 441 -9.19 -34.58 -4.23
CA GLU A 441 -9.84 -35.89 -4.22
C GLU A 441 -9.22 -36.88 -5.20
N SER A 442 -8.76 -36.43 -6.37
CA SER A 442 -8.11 -37.29 -7.37
C SER A 442 -6.85 -37.97 -6.81
N LEU A 443 -6.04 -37.26 -6.02
CA LEU A 443 -4.87 -37.83 -5.35
C LEU A 443 -5.30 -38.80 -4.25
N TYR A 444 -6.25 -38.37 -3.41
CA TYR A 444 -6.58 -39.11 -2.20
C TYR A 444 -7.52 -40.31 -2.42
N ASN A 445 -8.15 -40.43 -3.59
CA ASN A 445 -8.77 -41.67 -4.04
C ASN A 445 -7.75 -42.83 -4.17
N GLU A 446 -6.47 -42.51 -4.35
CA GLU A 446 -5.36 -43.47 -4.37
C GLU A 446 -4.75 -43.73 -2.99
N VAL A 447 -5.32 -43.14 -1.94
CA VAL A 447 -4.82 -43.19 -0.55
C VAL A 447 -5.83 -43.85 0.38
N VAL A 448 -7.11 -43.46 0.28
CA VAL A 448 -8.17 -43.95 1.16
C VAL A 448 -8.55 -45.40 0.83
N GLY A 449 -8.67 -46.22 1.87
CA GLY A 449 -9.22 -47.57 1.83
C GLY A 449 -8.18 -48.70 1.76
N SER A 450 -8.59 -49.89 2.20
CA SER A 450 -7.72 -51.06 2.42
C SER A 450 -7.03 -51.63 1.19
N LYS A 451 -7.48 -51.26 -0.02
CA LYS A 451 -6.87 -51.65 -1.30
C LYS A 451 -5.84 -50.63 -1.82
N LYS A 452 -5.64 -49.53 -1.09
CA LYS A 452 -4.75 -48.41 -1.43
C LYS A 452 -3.69 -48.28 -0.33
N LEU A 453 -3.40 -47.07 0.15
CA LEU A 453 -2.47 -46.85 1.27
C LEU A 453 -3.13 -46.99 2.65
N ASP A 454 -4.46 -47.17 2.69
CA ASP A 454 -5.26 -47.31 3.91
C ASP A 454 -4.97 -46.24 4.96
N ARG A 455 -5.03 -44.97 4.54
CA ARG A 455 -4.89 -43.81 5.43
C ARG A 455 -6.14 -42.93 5.36
N PRO A 456 -6.64 -42.39 6.49
CA PRO A 456 -7.80 -41.53 6.52
C PRO A 456 -7.48 -40.17 5.93
N VAL A 457 -8.48 -39.59 5.26
CA VAL A 457 -8.38 -38.28 4.61
C VAL A 457 -9.57 -37.42 4.99
N ARG A 458 -9.29 -36.24 5.54
CA ARG A 458 -10.31 -35.22 5.80
C ARG A 458 -10.32 -34.17 4.69
N VAL A 459 -11.47 -34.01 4.06
CA VAL A 459 -11.72 -32.98 3.05
C VAL A 459 -12.10 -31.68 3.77
N TYR A 460 -11.32 -30.64 3.54
CA TYR A 460 -11.64 -29.27 3.89
C TYR A 460 -12.68 -28.75 2.88
N ALA A 461 -13.89 -28.45 3.34
CA ALA A 461 -15.06 -28.24 2.51
C ALA A 461 -15.62 -26.82 2.66
N PRO A 462 -15.39 -25.92 1.69
CA PRO A 462 -15.97 -24.59 1.69
C PRO A 462 -17.50 -24.63 1.62
N VAL A 463 -18.15 -23.78 2.43
CA VAL A 463 -19.60 -23.65 2.53
C VAL A 463 -19.96 -22.17 2.55
N GLY A 464 -20.78 -21.74 1.59
CA GLY A 464 -21.25 -20.35 1.57
C GLY A 464 -21.88 -19.97 0.24
N THR A 465 -22.49 -18.78 0.22
CA THR A 465 -23.09 -18.22 -1.00
C THR A 465 -22.02 -17.92 -2.04
N HIS A 466 -22.42 -17.79 -3.31
CA HIS A 466 -21.51 -17.34 -4.37
C HIS A 466 -20.84 -16.00 -4.02
N GLU A 467 -21.56 -15.06 -3.42
CA GLU A 467 -20.97 -13.78 -3.00
C GLU A 467 -19.81 -13.96 -2.00
N THR A 468 -19.96 -14.88 -1.04
CA THR A 468 -18.95 -15.15 -0.01
C THR A 468 -17.75 -15.89 -0.59
N LEU A 469 -18.01 -16.86 -1.48
CA LEU A 469 -16.97 -17.66 -2.15
C LEU A 469 -15.99 -16.82 -2.97
N LEU A 470 -16.47 -15.80 -3.67
CA LEU A 470 -15.64 -15.13 -4.69
C LEU A 470 -14.48 -14.31 -4.11
N ALA A 471 -14.58 -13.79 -2.87
CA ALA A 471 -13.49 -13.06 -2.20
C ALA A 471 -12.34 -14.02 -1.88
N TYR A 472 -12.72 -15.26 -1.62
CA TYR A 472 -11.84 -16.34 -1.27
C TYR A 472 -11.25 -17.05 -2.50
N LEU A 473 -11.98 -17.05 -3.62
CA LEU A 473 -11.69 -17.87 -4.80
C LEU A 473 -10.37 -17.53 -5.49
N VAL A 474 -10.01 -16.24 -5.59
CA VAL A 474 -8.74 -15.85 -6.23
C VAL A 474 -7.56 -16.43 -5.48
N ARG A 475 -7.42 -16.12 -4.17
CA ARG A 475 -6.36 -16.67 -3.32
C ARG A 475 -6.32 -18.20 -3.37
N ARG A 476 -7.48 -18.85 -3.41
CA ARG A 476 -7.57 -20.31 -3.51
C ARG A 476 -7.01 -20.88 -4.81
N LEU A 477 -7.26 -20.19 -5.92
CA LEU A 477 -6.73 -20.58 -7.21
C LEU A 477 -5.25 -20.25 -7.34
N LEU A 478 -4.76 -19.17 -6.71
CA LEU A 478 -3.32 -18.90 -6.66
C LEU A 478 -2.56 -19.98 -5.90
N GLU A 479 -3.12 -20.49 -4.78
CA GLU A 479 -2.52 -21.55 -3.96
C GLU A 479 -2.13 -22.79 -4.79
N ASN A 480 -2.93 -23.12 -5.81
CA ASN A 480 -2.75 -24.34 -6.60
C ASN A 480 -2.39 -24.08 -8.08
N GLY A 481 -2.52 -22.83 -8.55
CA GLY A 481 -2.28 -22.42 -9.94
C GLY A 481 -0.90 -21.78 -10.20
N ALA A 482 -0.11 -21.46 -9.17
CA ALA A 482 1.25 -20.94 -9.36
C ALA A 482 2.17 -21.93 -10.11
N ASN A 483 3.20 -21.45 -10.81
CA ASN A 483 4.08 -22.29 -11.64
C ASN A 483 4.85 -23.34 -10.81
N SER A 484 5.20 -23.03 -9.56
CA SER A 484 5.79 -23.98 -8.61
C SER A 484 4.78 -24.92 -7.93
N SER A 485 3.48 -24.71 -8.11
CA SER A 485 2.45 -25.59 -7.53
C SER A 485 2.56 -26.99 -8.13
N PHE A 486 2.46 -28.00 -7.27
CA PHE A 486 2.43 -29.40 -7.72
C PHE A 486 1.22 -29.68 -8.63
N VAL A 487 0.07 -29.06 -8.33
CA VAL A 487 -1.18 -29.27 -9.10
C VAL A 487 -1.06 -28.70 -10.51
N ASN A 488 -0.32 -27.61 -10.69
CA ASN A 488 -0.01 -27.07 -12.01
C ASN A 488 1.03 -27.96 -12.73
N ARG A 489 2.17 -28.22 -12.08
CA ARG A 489 3.28 -29.00 -12.66
C ARG A 489 2.92 -30.43 -13.06
N ILE A 490 1.97 -31.09 -12.38
CA ILE A 490 1.58 -32.47 -12.74
C ILE A 490 0.82 -32.53 -14.07
N GLN A 491 0.11 -31.44 -14.42
CA GLN A 491 -0.65 -31.32 -15.66
C GLN A 491 0.22 -30.93 -16.85
N ASP A 492 1.37 -30.30 -16.60
CA ASP A 492 2.35 -29.97 -17.63
C ASP A 492 3.09 -31.23 -18.13
N PRO A 493 2.90 -31.63 -19.40
CA PRO A 493 3.58 -32.80 -19.96
C PRO A 493 5.09 -32.60 -20.15
N SER A 494 5.58 -31.35 -20.11
CA SER A 494 7.01 -31.05 -20.20
C SER A 494 7.77 -31.36 -18.90
N VAL A 495 7.08 -31.41 -17.77
CA VAL A 495 7.67 -31.77 -16.46
C VAL A 495 7.76 -33.29 -16.36
N SER A 496 8.95 -33.83 -16.10
CA SER A 496 9.13 -35.27 -15.96
C SER A 496 8.56 -35.80 -14.63
N VAL A 497 8.25 -37.10 -14.57
CA VAL A 497 7.85 -37.74 -13.29
C VAL A 497 8.99 -37.62 -12.26
N GLU A 498 10.24 -37.76 -12.70
CA GLU A 498 11.42 -37.61 -11.84
C GLU A 498 11.48 -36.23 -11.17
N ASP A 499 11.14 -35.16 -11.90
CA ASP A 499 11.13 -33.80 -11.35
C ASP A 499 10.01 -33.55 -10.35
N LEU A 500 8.91 -34.32 -10.42
CA LEU A 500 7.76 -34.22 -9.52
C LEU A 500 7.96 -34.98 -8.21
N ILE A 501 8.72 -36.08 -8.25
CA ILE A 501 8.96 -36.96 -7.11
C ILE A 501 10.29 -36.71 -6.40
N CYS A 502 11.14 -35.83 -6.95
CA CYS A 502 12.44 -35.51 -6.36
C CYS A 502 12.31 -35.04 -4.91
N ASP A 503 13.04 -35.71 -4.01
CA ASP A 503 13.14 -35.34 -2.59
C ASP A 503 13.63 -33.89 -2.43
N PRO A 504 12.96 -33.05 -1.62
CA PRO A 504 13.27 -31.63 -1.55
C PRO A 504 14.67 -31.33 -0.97
N VAL A 505 15.22 -32.18 -0.09
CA VAL A 505 16.60 -32.03 0.42
C VAL A 505 17.60 -32.30 -0.69
N THR A 506 17.35 -33.32 -1.51
CA THR A 506 18.15 -33.65 -2.70
C THR A 506 18.02 -32.58 -3.78
N LEU A 507 16.81 -32.07 -4.00
CA LEU A 507 16.52 -30.99 -4.95
C LEU A 507 17.29 -29.73 -4.56
N LEU A 508 17.29 -29.36 -3.28
CA LEU A 508 18.03 -28.20 -2.78
C LEU A 508 19.52 -28.25 -3.15
N ALA A 509 20.14 -29.43 -3.06
CA ALA A 509 21.56 -29.62 -3.42
C ALA A 509 21.85 -29.45 -4.93
N ARG A 510 20.82 -29.58 -5.79
CA ARG A 510 20.93 -29.40 -7.25
C ARG A 510 20.67 -27.97 -7.70
N LEU A 511 19.95 -27.19 -6.88
CA LEU A 511 19.58 -25.83 -7.22
C LEU A 511 20.74 -24.87 -6.96
N LYS A 512 20.98 -23.95 -7.89
CA LYS A 512 21.90 -22.83 -7.66
C LYS A 512 21.31 -21.88 -6.61
N PRO A 513 22.14 -21.21 -5.80
CA PRO A 513 21.70 -20.06 -5.02
C PRO A 513 21.26 -18.99 -6.01
N ASP A 514 19.99 -18.62 -5.95
CA ASP A 514 19.43 -17.49 -6.70
C ASP A 514 18.53 -16.70 -5.75
N GLN A 515 18.66 -15.38 -5.76
CA GLN A 515 17.83 -14.45 -4.98
C GLN A 515 16.88 -13.76 -5.93
N ALA A 516 15.82 -14.46 -6.31
CA ALA A 516 14.73 -13.90 -7.12
C ALA A 516 13.97 -12.78 -6.38
N ILE A 517 14.02 -12.76 -5.03
CA ILE A 517 13.31 -11.80 -4.19
C ILE A 517 14.32 -10.89 -3.48
N VAL A 518 14.17 -9.58 -3.70
CA VAL A 518 15.02 -8.57 -3.07
C VAL A 518 14.64 -8.42 -1.58
N PRO A 519 15.59 -8.52 -0.64
CA PRO A 519 15.34 -8.28 0.78
C PRO A 519 14.82 -6.85 1.04
N PRO A 520 14.00 -6.63 2.10
CA PRO A 520 13.42 -5.32 2.37
C PRO A 520 14.42 -4.16 2.44
N LEU A 521 15.58 -4.40 3.08
CA LEU A 521 16.61 -3.37 3.28
C LEU A 521 17.41 -3.05 2.02
N ASP A 522 17.37 -3.94 1.03
CA ASP A 522 18.11 -3.84 -0.23
C ASP A 522 17.22 -3.42 -1.42
N LEU A 523 15.95 -3.08 -1.16
CA LEU A 523 14.94 -2.78 -2.19
C LEU A 523 15.37 -1.75 -3.24
N PHE A 524 16.27 -0.83 -2.88
CA PHE A 524 16.76 0.26 -3.73
C PHE A 524 18.26 0.17 -4.03
N ARG A 525 18.90 -0.97 -3.75
CA ARG A 525 20.32 -1.17 -4.11
C ARG A 525 20.46 -1.30 -5.64
N PRO A 526 21.57 -0.81 -6.24
CA PRO A 526 22.73 -0.19 -5.59
C PRO A 526 22.58 1.30 -5.25
N GLU A 527 21.50 1.98 -5.67
CA GLU A 527 21.31 3.43 -5.47
C GLU A 527 21.43 3.83 -4.00
N ARG A 528 20.67 3.15 -3.13
CA ARG A 528 20.67 3.40 -1.68
C ARG A 528 20.18 2.19 -0.89
N ARG A 529 20.44 2.21 0.43
CA ARG A 529 19.81 1.29 1.39
C ARG A 529 18.41 1.82 1.75
N ASN A 530 17.44 0.92 1.90
CA ASN A 530 16.10 1.27 2.40
C ASN A 530 16.13 1.57 3.91
N SER A 531 15.19 2.39 4.39
CA SER A 531 15.01 2.66 5.81
C SER A 531 14.54 1.40 6.58
N VAL A 532 15.05 1.23 7.80
CA VAL A 532 14.64 0.14 8.70
C VAL A 532 13.33 0.51 9.42
N GLY A 533 12.37 -0.40 9.48
CA GLY A 533 11.17 -0.26 10.31
C GLY A 533 11.18 -1.12 11.57
N LEU A 534 10.06 -1.10 12.30
CA LEU A 534 9.85 -1.91 13.50
C LEU A 534 8.61 -2.77 13.34
N ASP A 535 8.77 -4.07 13.58
CA ASP A 535 7.64 -4.97 13.72
C ASP A 535 6.96 -4.74 15.07
N LEU A 536 5.88 -3.96 15.07
CA LEU A 536 5.06 -3.66 16.26
C LEU A 536 4.20 -4.86 16.74
N THR A 537 4.26 -5.99 16.03
CA THR A 537 3.64 -7.24 16.48
C THR A 537 4.62 -8.15 17.21
N ASN A 538 5.93 -7.89 17.08
CA ASN A 538 6.99 -8.59 17.78
C ASN A 538 7.10 -8.15 19.24
N GLU A 539 6.96 -9.09 20.17
CA GLU A 539 6.96 -8.78 21.61
C GLU A 539 8.33 -8.34 22.15
N ASN A 540 9.44 -8.79 21.54
CA ASN A 540 10.78 -8.31 21.91
C ASN A 540 10.96 -6.84 21.50
N THR A 541 10.45 -6.47 20.32
CA THR A 541 10.43 -5.08 19.85
C THR A 541 9.62 -4.19 20.81
N LEU A 542 8.39 -4.59 21.15
CA LEU A 542 7.55 -3.83 22.08
C LEU A 542 8.18 -3.71 23.48
N ARG A 543 8.81 -4.78 23.98
CA ARG A 543 9.51 -4.77 25.28
C ARG A 543 10.72 -3.83 25.26
N ALA A 544 11.52 -3.86 24.18
CA ALA A 544 12.66 -2.97 24.00
C ALA A 544 12.23 -1.50 23.91
N LEU A 545 11.16 -1.23 23.14
CA LEU A 545 10.57 0.11 23.04
C LEU A 545 10.04 0.58 24.40
N GLY A 546 9.25 -0.24 25.10
CA GLY A 546 8.75 0.07 26.43
C GLY A 546 9.87 0.37 27.42
N ALA A 547 10.93 -0.45 27.45
CA ALA A 547 12.09 -0.23 28.31
C ALA A 547 12.89 1.04 27.95
N CYS A 548 12.93 1.43 26.67
CA CYS A 548 13.58 2.66 26.24
C CYS A 548 12.75 3.89 26.60
N LEU A 549 11.45 3.88 26.26
CA LEU A 549 10.54 5.01 26.37
C LEU A 549 10.06 5.28 27.80
N THR A 550 10.06 4.27 28.68
CA THR A 550 9.65 4.47 30.09
C THR A 550 10.71 5.13 30.95
N LYS A 551 11.97 5.19 30.50
CA LYS A 551 13.04 5.90 31.22
C LYS A 551 12.66 7.38 31.38
N PRO A 552 12.92 8.00 32.54
CA PRO A 552 12.64 9.42 32.72
C PRO A 552 13.34 10.23 31.63
N ALA A 553 12.56 10.90 30.80
CA ALA A 553 13.13 11.84 29.84
C ALA A 553 13.67 13.03 30.64
N THR A 554 14.97 13.33 30.49
CA THR A 554 15.47 14.66 30.86
C THR A 554 14.71 15.70 30.03
N PRO A 555 14.12 16.74 30.64
CA PRO A 555 13.40 17.77 29.91
C PRO A 555 14.26 18.28 28.75
N PHE A 556 13.73 18.18 27.52
CA PHE A 556 14.41 18.70 26.34
C PHE A 556 14.22 20.23 26.32
N GLY A 557 15.26 21.03 26.60
CA GLY A 557 15.06 22.48 26.66
C GLY A 557 16.06 23.30 27.42
N GLU A 558 15.98 24.61 27.21
CA GLU A 558 16.52 25.62 28.13
C GLU A 558 15.46 25.93 29.19
N ILE A 559 15.86 26.07 30.46
CA ILE A 559 14.94 26.27 31.60
C ILE A 559 14.11 27.57 31.48
N HIS A 560 14.53 28.51 30.63
CA HIS A 560 13.91 29.84 30.46
C HIS A 560 13.05 29.99 29.18
N GLY A 561 12.73 28.90 28.48
CA GLY A 561 11.90 28.92 27.26
C GLY A 561 10.38 28.80 27.50
N VAL A 562 9.59 28.89 26.43
CA VAL A 562 8.14 28.57 26.42
C VAL A 562 7.96 27.06 26.51
N ALA A 563 6.99 26.62 27.32
CA ALA A 563 6.66 25.20 27.46
C ALA A 563 6.00 24.65 26.19
N VAL A 564 6.50 23.51 25.70
CA VAL A 564 5.87 22.71 24.66
C VAL A 564 5.08 21.61 25.34
N LEU A 565 3.76 21.63 25.14
CA LEU A 565 2.81 20.74 25.82
C LEU A 565 2.41 19.60 24.90
N ASN A 566 2.15 18.44 25.49
CA ASN A 566 1.64 17.30 24.74
C ASN A 566 0.18 17.53 24.32
N PRO A 567 -0.19 17.40 23.05
CA PRO A 567 -1.56 17.62 22.59
C PRO A 567 -2.55 16.57 23.13
N ALA A 568 -2.08 15.38 23.54
CA ALA A 568 -2.92 14.32 24.09
C ALA A 568 -3.24 14.52 25.58
N ASP A 569 -2.35 15.20 26.31
CA ASP A 569 -2.49 15.52 27.72
C ASP A 569 -1.70 16.81 28.02
N ARG A 570 -2.40 17.93 28.15
CA ARG A 570 -1.76 19.25 28.30
C ARG A 570 -1.06 19.45 29.65
N SER A 571 -1.19 18.51 30.59
CA SER A 571 -0.41 18.49 31.82
C SER A 571 1.00 17.92 31.63
N ASP A 572 1.23 17.17 30.55
CA ASP A 572 2.54 16.64 30.17
C ASP A 572 3.36 17.71 29.42
N VAL A 573 4.34 18.29 30.11
CA VAL A 573 5.32 19.20 29.53
C VAL A 573 6.40 18.38 28.81
N VAL A 574 6.42 18.45 27.49
CA VAL A 574 7.38 17.72 26.65
C VAL A 574 8.79 18.27 26.82
N GLY A 575 8.89 19.60 26.86
CA GLY A 575 10.14 20.34 26.96
C GLY A 575 9.90 21.85 26.92
N HIS A 576 10.99 22.60 26.78
CA HIS A 576 10.94 24.06 26.67
C HIS A 576 11.77 24.53 25.46
N ILE A 577 11.33 25.61 24.82
CA ILE A 577 12.02 26.23 23.70
C ILE A 577 12.07 27.76 23.85
N ALA A 578 13.24 28.34 23.66
CA ALA A 578 13.36 29.79 23.49
C ALA A 578 13.24 30.12 22.01
N PHE A 579 12.31 31.02 21.65
CA PHE A 579 12.22 31.52 20.28
C PHE A 579 13.41 32.43 19.96
N ALA A 580 13.89 32.36 18.73
CA ALA A 580 14.99 33.18 18.26
C ALA A 580 14.59 34.65 18.31
N THR A 581 15.36 35.44 19.06
CA THR A 581 15.22 36.90 19.08
C THR A 581 15.60 37.50 17.73
N LEU A 582 15.21 38.74 17.46
CA LEU A 582 15.62 39.44 16.24
C LEU A 582 17.14 39.44 16.07
N GLN A 583 17.90 39.71 17.15
CA GLN A 583 19.36 39.66 17.10
C GLN A 583 19.90 38.26 16.74
N ALA A 584 19.33 37.20 17.33
CA ALA A 584 19.74 35.83 17.01
C ALA A 584 19.45 35.46 15.54
N ARG A 585 18.33 35.95 14.98
CA ARG A 585 17.98 35.79 13.56
C ARG A 585 19.00 36.51 12.68
N GLU A 586 19.36 37.75 13.01
CA GLU A 586 20.38 38.53 12.29
C GLU A 586 21.77 37.87 12.33
N ASP A 587 22.15 37.34 13.49
CA ASP A 587 23.43 36.63 13.65
C ASP A 587 23.45 35.34 12.81
N ALA A 588 22.35 34.57 12.81
CA ALA A 588 22.21 33.38 11.98
C ALA A 588 22.32 33.71 10.49
N LEU A 589 21.61 34.75 10.02
CA LEU A 589 21.71 35.25 8.64
C LEU A 589 23.15 35.63 8.30
N ALA A 590 23.81 36.44 9.13
CA ALA A 590 25.18 36.89 8.88
C ALA A 590 26.19 35.74 8.84
N ARG A 591 26.05 34.74 9.72
CA ARG A 591 26.91 33.54 9.71
C ARG A 591 26.66 32.65 8.50
N ALA A 592 25.39 32.37 8.17
CA ALA A 592 25.02 31.59 7.00
C ALA A 592 25.58 32.20 5.71
N THR A 593 25.46 33.52 5.55
CA THR A 593 26.03 34.23 4.40
C THR A 593 27.55 34.09 4.31
N ARG A 594 28.28 34.21 5.44
CA ARG A 594 29.75 34.04 5.44
C ARG A 594 30.18 32.61 5.13
N ALA A 595 29.40 31.63 5.58
CA ALA A 595 29.74 30.21 5.42
C ALA A 595 29.25 29.59 4.10
N ALA A 596 28.34 30.24 3.38
CA ALA A 596 27.76 29.70 2.14
C ALA A 596 28.82 29.24 1.13
N LEU A 597 29.85 30.05 0.89
CA LEU A 597 30.95 29.69 -0.03
C LEU A 597 31.81 28.54 0.49
N ALA A 598 32.08 28.51 1.80
CA ALA A 598 32.87 27.44 2.42
C ALA A 598 32.11 26.09 2.37
N TRP A 599 30.79 26.11 2.61
CA TRP A 599 29.95 24.92 2.51
C TRP A 599 29.80 24.44 1.07
N ALA A 600 29.61 25.37 0.11
CA ALA A 600 29.60 25.06 -1.31
C ALA A 600 30.88 24.36 -1.79
N ALA A 601 32.02 24.70 -1.20
CA ALA A 601 33.32 24.10 -1.51
C ALA A 601 33.53 22.71 -0.92
N VAL A 602 32.69 22.25 0.03
CA VAL A 602 32.75 20.87 0.53
C VAL A 602 32.35 19.93 -0.61
N PRO A 603 33.15 18.90 -0.95
CA PRO A 603 32.84 18.00 -2.05
C PRO A 603 31.46 17.35 -1.94
N ALA A 604 30.76 17.19 -3.07
CA ALA A 604 29.45 16.55 -3.14
C ALA A 604 29.41 15.17 -2.46
N THR A 605 30.46 14.38 -2.61
CA THR A 605 30.63 13.07 -1.97
C THR A 605 30.71 13.15 -0.45
N ASP A 606 31.34 14.20 0.09
CA ASP A 606 31.44 14.41 1.53
C ASP A 606 30.11 14.89 2.11
N ARG A 607 29.41 15.81 1.41
CA ARG A 607 28.06 16.21 1.79
C ARG A 607 27.11 15.00 1.81
N ALA A 608 27.15 14.16 0.77
CA ALA A 608 26.37 12.91 0.73
C ALA A 608 26.69 11.98 1.92
N ARG A 609 27.97 11.80 2.24
CA ARG A 609 28.41 10.97 3.37
C ARG A 609 27.91 11.50 4.72
N MET A 610 27.87 12.83 4.92
CA MET A 610 27.32 13.43 6.14
C MET A 610 25.81 13.17 6.26
N LEU A 611 25.07 13.24 5.15
CA LEU A 611 23.64 12.90 5.13
C LEU A 611 23.38 11.42 5.43
N GLU A 612 24.18 10.52 4.86
CA GLU A 612 24.10 9.08 5.16
C GLU A 612 24.41 8.78 6.62
N MET A 613 25.44 9.44 7.19
CA MET A 613 25.75 9.33 8.61
C MET A 613 24.59 9.82 9.47
N ALA A 614 23.97 10.95 9.12
CA ALA A 614 22.78 11.43 9.81
C ALA A 614 21.63 10.42 9.72
N ALA A 615 21.44 9.76 8.57
CA ALA A 615 20.41 8.72 8.40
C ALA A 615 20.65 7.53 9.33
N ASP A 616 21.90 7.06 9.43
CA ASP A 616 22.28 5.97 10.34
C ASP A 616 22.11 6.36 11.82
N MET A 617 22.37 7.63 12.17
CA MET A 617 22.13 8.16 13.51
C MET A 617 20.64 8.25 13.84
N VAL A 618 19.80 8.69 12.90
CA VAL A 618 18.33 8.70 13.06
C VAL A 618 17.80 7.28 13.26
N GLU A 619 18.28 6.29 12.51
CA GLU A 619 17.90 4.88 12.71
C GLU A 619 18.36 4.35 14.08
N ARG A 620 19.61 4.63 14.48
CA ARG A 620 20.14 4.24 15.79
C ARG A 620 19.33 4.83 16.95
N ASP A 621 18.92 6.09 16.82
CA ASP A 621 18.22 6.84 17.86
C ASP A 621 16.68 6.81 17.65
N MET A 622 16.17 5.84 16.89
CA MET A 622 14.75 5.74 16.54
C MET A 622 13.82 5.75 17.76
N ALA A 623 14.07 4.91 18.77
CA ALA A 623 13.21 4.80 19.94
C ALA A 623 13.04 6.14 20.71
N PRO A 624 14.10 6.86 21.12
CA PRO A 624 13.92 8.16 21.76
C PRO A 624 13.29 9.23 20.84
N LEU A 625 13.55 9.20 19.53
CA LEU A 625 12.89 10.09 18.57
C LEU A 625 11.38 9.78 18.46
N MET A 626 10.98 8.52 18.46
CA MET A 626 9.57 8.12 18.52
C MET A 626 8.91 8.71 19.78
N GLY A 627 9.56 8.58 20.93
CA GLY A 627 9.04 9.12 22.19
C GLY A 627 8.78 10.63 22.14
N LEU A 628 9.65 11.37 21.45
CA LEU A 628 9.49 12.80 21.25
C LEU A 628 8.37 13.12 20.24
N ILE A 629 8.34 12.45 19.09
CA ILE A 629 7.28 12.63 18.07
C ILE A 629 5.89 12.34 18.65
N MET A 630 5.75 11.26 19.41
CA MET A 630 4.45 10.87 20.00
C MET A 630 3.96 11.87 21.03
N ARG A 631 4.87 12.40 21.87
CA ARG A 631 4.52 13.38 22.92
C ARG A 631 4.36 14.80 22.38
N GLU A 632 5.19 15.21 21.43
CA GLU A 632 5.18 16.57 20.89
C GLU A 632 4.09 16.76 19.82
N ALA A 633 3.97 15.81 18.89
CA ALA A 633 3.06 15.91 17.75
C ALA A 633 1.83 15.00 17.85
N GLY A 634 1.67 14.25 18.95
CA GLY A 634 0.49 13.40 19.18
C GLY A 634 0.37 12.19 18.27
N LYS A 635 1.45 11.75 17.61
CA LYS A 635 1.40 10.62 16.66
C LYS A 635 1.32 9.27 17.37
N THR A 636 0.69 8.29 16.73
CA THR A 636 0.68 6.89 17.18
C THR A 636 2.05 6.23 16.98
N LEU A 637 2.27 5.05 17.58
CA LEU A 637 3.49 4.26 17.40
C LEU A 637 3.81 4.00 15.92
N ALA A 638 2.81 3.55 15.16
CA ALA A 638 2.99 3.22 13.75
C ALA A 638 3.33 4.48 12.92
N ASN A 639 2.68 5.61 13.21
CA ASN A 639 2.97 6.86 12.50
C ASN A 639 4.36 7.42 12.85
N ALA A 640 4.83 7.25 14.10
CA ALA A 640 6.19 7.64 14.49
C ALA A 640 7.27 6.80 13.77
N VAL A 641 7.07 5.48 13.62
CA VAL A 641 7.96 4.62 12.82
C VAL A 641 7.98 5.07 11.37
N SER A 642 6.79 5.26 10.76
CA SER A 642 6.67 5.69 9.37
C SER A 642 7.35 7.04 9.10
N GLU A 643 7.23 7.99 10.02
CA GLU A 643 7.86 9.31 9.86
C GLU A 643 9.38 9.25 9.97
N ILE A 644 9.92 8.48 10.92
CA ILE A 644 11.37 8.31 11.05
C ILE A 644 11.95 7.65 9.80
N ARG A 645 11.25 6.64 9.25
CA ARG A 645 11.63 6.00 7.99
C ARG A 645 11.65 6.98 6.82
N GLU A 646 10.62 7.78 6.68
CA GLU A 646 10.54 8.81 5.63
C GLU A 646 11.70 9.82 5.75
N ALA A 647 12.06 10.24 6.96
CA ALA A 647 13.20 11.12 7.21
C ALA A 647 14.55 10.49 6.80
N VAL A 648 14.76 9.21 7.14
CA VAL A 648 15.93 8.42 6.75
C VAL A 648 15.99 8.27 5.23
N ASP A 649 14.86 8.00 4.59
CA ASP A 649 14.79 7.84 3.15
C ASP A 649 15.10 9.15 2.42
N PHE A 650 14.64 10.31 2.90
CA PHE A 650 15.04 11.62 2.34
C PHE A 650 16.55 11.84 2.40
N LEU A 651 17.16 11.59 3.57
CA LEU A 651 18.60 11.75 3.76
C LEU A 651 19.39 10.88 2.77
N ARG A 652 19.04 9.59 2.67
CA ARG A 652 19.72 8.63 1.78
C ARG A 652 19.44 8.91 0.31
N TYR A 653 18.22 9.30 -0.05
CA TYR A 653 17.84 9.60 -1.43
C TYR A 653 18.58 10.83 -1.97
N TYR A 654 18.61 11.93 -1.22
CA TYR A 654 19.34 13.13 -1.67
C TYR A 654 20.85 12.96 -1.61
N ALA A 655 21.38 12.14 -0.70
CA ALA A 655 22.79 11.74 -0.72
C ALA A 655 23.14 10.96 -2.00
N ALA A 656 22.32 10.00 -2.41
CA ALA A 656 22.49 9.27 -3.66
C ALA A 656 22.39 10.22 -4.88
N GLY A 657 21.38 11.10 -4.89
CA GLY A 657 21.15 12.07 -5.95
C GLY A 657 22.34 13.01 -6.17
N ILE A 658 22.91 13.60 -5.11
CA ILE A 658 24.07 14.50 -5.28
C ILE A 658 25.36 13.73 -5.63
N ARG A 659 25.51 12.49 -5.14
CA ARG A 659 26.66 11.64 -5.48
C ARG A 659 26.73 11.33 -6.98
N ALA A 660 25.57 11.10 -7.62
CA ALA A 660 25.50 10.90 -9.06
C ALA A 660 26.00 12.10 -9.89
N HIS A 661 26.00 13.31 -9.31
CA HIS A 661 26.43 14.55 -9.94
C HIS A 661 27.79 15.06 -9.43
N ALA A 662 28.54 14.24 -8.67
CA ALA A 662 29.75 14.69 -7.98
C ALA A 662 30.87 15.19 -8.91
N ALA A 663 30.93 14.71 -10.15
CA ALA A 663 31.92 15.12 -11.15
C ALA A 663 31.49 16.37 -11.95
N ASP A 664 30.25 16.86 -11.76
CA ASP A 664 29.71 17.96 -12.55
C ASP A 664 30.03 19.32 -11.90
N ALA A 665 31.09 19.96 -12.40
CA ALA A 665 31.52 21.29 -11.97
C ALA A 665 30.54 22.42 -12.39
N THR A 666 29.50 22.12 -13.17
CA THR A 666 28.47 23.11 -13.56
C THR A 666 27.43 23.34 -12.48
N VAL A 667 27.30 22.41 -11.52
CA VAL A 667 26.37 22.52 -10.39
C VAL A 667 26.86 23.59 -9.41
N ARG A 668 26.11 24.70 -9.31
CA ARG A 668 26.41 25.80 -8.39
C ARG A 668 25.26 26.01 -7.40
N PRO A 669 25.49 26.04 -6.09
CA PRO A 669 24.43 26.32 -5.13
C PRO A 669 23.85 27.73 -5.31
N LEU A 670 22.65 27.95 -4.77
CA LEU A 670 21.99 29.25 -4.74
C LEU A 670 22.60 30.20 -3.71
N GLY A 671 23.04 29.67 -2.55
CA GLY A 671 23.59 30.46 -1.45
C GLY A 671 22.93 30.11 -0.11
N VAL A 672 22.19 31.05 0.48
CA VAL A 672 21.44 30.83 1.72
C VAL A 672 20.00 30.46 1.42
N VAL A 673 19.53 29.34 1.96
CA VAL A 673 18.16 28.82 1.77
C VAL A 673 17.44 28.83 3.11
N THR A 674 16.21 29.35 3.13
CA THR A 674 15.32 29.23 4.30
C THR A 674 14.38 28.06 4.12
N CYS A 675 14.38 27.13 5.08
CA CYS A 675 13.46 25.99 5.12
C CYS A 675 12.41 26.22 6.23
N ILE A 676 11.14 26.31 5.83
CA ILE A 676 9.98 26.48 6.71
C ILE A 676 9.12 25.21 6.60
N SER A 677 9.00 24.49 7.71
CA SER A 677 8.40 23.15 7.75
C SER A 677 7.18 23.11 8.68
N PRO A 678 6.23 22.18 8.44
CA PRO A 678 4.97 22.11 9.16
C PRO A 678 5.08 21.23 10.41
N TRP A 679 4.09 21.33 11.30
CA TRP A 679 4.00 20.54 12.53
C TRP A 679 3.56 19.09 12.32
N ASN A 680 2.96 18.76 11.17
CA ASN A 680 2.30 17.47 10.97
C ASN A 680 3.25 16.36 10.48
N PHE A 681 4.41 16.73 9.93
CA PHE A 681 5.56 15.84 9.70
C PHE A 681 6.82 16.54 10.20
N PRO A 682 6.92 16.71 11.53
CA PRO A 682 7.88 17.62 12.14
C PRO A 682 9.32 17.12 12.07
N LEU A 683 9.55 15.84 11.74
CA LEU A 683 10.86 15.28 11.45
C LEU A 683 11.06 15.05 9.95
N ALA A 684 10.13 14.37 9.27
CA ALA A 684 10.35 13.92 7.89
C ALA A 684 10.41 15.07 6.89
N ILE A 685 9.42 15.97 6.87
CA ILE A 685 9.42 17.12 5.94
C ILE A 685 10.51 18.12 6.35
N PHE A 686 10.73 18.32 7.65
CA PHE A 686 11.84 19.12 8.16
C PHE A 686 13.19 18.65 7.58
N LEU A 687 13.52 17.37 7.77
CA LEU A 687 14.75 16.80 7.24
C LEU A 687 14.76 16.72 5.71
N GLY A 688 13.62 16.46 5.06
CA GLY A 688 13.50 16.46 3.61
C GLY A 688 13.91 17.79 2.99
N GLN A 689 13.37 18.91 3.48
CA GLN A 689 13.73 20.24 3.01
C GLN A 689 15.19 20.60 3.34
N VAL A 690 15.59 20.42 4.60
CA VAL A 690 16.93 20.81 5.09
C VAL A 690 18.02 20.00 4.41
N SER A 691 17.86 18.68 4.31
CA SER A 691 18.87 17.81 3.70
C SER A 691 19.02 18.05 2.20
N ALA A 692 17.93 18.31 1.46
CA ALA A 692 18.02 18.67 0.05
C ALA A 692 18.83 19.95 -0.18
N ALA A 693 18.56 21.00 0.61
CA ALA A 693 19.27 22.27 0.51
C ALA A 693 20.76 22.12 0.85
N LEU A 694 21.08 21.39 1.93
CA LEU A 694 22.44 21.07 2.32
C LEU A 694 23.17 20.22 1.25
N ALA A 695 22.52 19.20 0.71
CA ALA A 695 23.07 18.33 -0.34
C ALA A 695 23.46 19.15 -1.58
N ALA A 696 22.60 20.09 -1.99
CA ALA A 696 22.86 21.01 -3.09
C ALA A 696 23.98 22.04 -2.81
N GLY A 697 24.53 22.08 -1.58
CA GLY A 697 25.64 22.96 -1.20
C GLY A 697 25.21 24.32 -0.66
N ASN A 698 23.95 24.49 -0.25
CA ASN A 698 23.43 25.73 0.31
C ASN A 698 23.59 25.77 1.83
N ALA A 699 23.87 26.95 2.39
CA ALA A 699 23.71 27.17 3.83
C ALA A 699 22.22 27.30 4.16
N VAL A 700 21.79 26.77 5.30
CA VAL A 700 20.37 26.62 5.64
C VAL A 700 19.98 27.37 6.91
N LEU A 701 18.86 28.08 6.84
CA LEU A 701 18.14 28.63 7.99
C LEU A 701 16.87 27.79 8.17
N ALA A 702 16.85 26.94 9.19
CA ALA A 702 15.76 26.00 9.44
C ALA A 702 14.78 26.56 10.48
N LYS A 703 13.59 26.95 10.03
CA LYS A 703 12.47 27.42 10.87
C LYS A 703 11.42 26.29 10.97
N PRO A 704 11.34 25.55 12.10
CA PRO A 704 10.28 24.58 12.30
C PRO A 704 8.94 25.26 12.62
N ALA A 705 7.84 24.53 12.54
CA ALA A 705 6.58 24.95 13.13
C ALA A 705 6.71 25.17 14.65
N GLU A 706 6.01 26.16 15.18
CA GLU A 706 6.03 26.55 16.58
C GLU A 706 5.46 25.48 17.52
N GLU A 707 4.61 24.58 17.01
CA GLU A 707 4.04 23.47 17.77
C GLU A 707 5.02 22.32 17.98
N THR A 708 6.01 22.14 17.09
CA THR A 708 6.93 20.99 17.11
C THR A 708 8.42 21.34 17.01
N PRO A 709 8.96 22.26 17.85
CA PRO A 709 10.34 22.71 17.73
C PRO A 709 11.38 21.77 18.38
N LEU A 710 10.99 20.88 19.30
CA LEU A 710 11.92 20.02 20.04
C LEU A 710 12.48 18.91 19.14
N ILE A 711 11.63 18.24 18.36
CA ILE A 711 12.06 17.21 17.40
C ILE A 711 12.93 17.81 16.29
N ALA A 712 12.60 19.02 15.82
CA ALA A 712 13.42 19.75 14.86
C ALA A 712 14.81 20.09 15.45
N ARG A 713 14.87 20.51 16.71
CA ARG A 713 16.16 20.72 17.41
C ARG A 713 16.95 19.43 17.54
N ALA A 714 16.30 18.30 17.83
CA ALA A 714 16.96 17.00 17.88
C ALA A 714 17.53 16.60 16.50
N ALA A 715 16.78 16.86 15.43
CA ALA A 715 17.22 16.63 14.05
C ALA A 715 18.44 17.50 13.67
N VAL A 716 18.43 18.79 14.02
CA VAL A 716 19.59 19.69 13.79
C VAL A 716 20.82 19.22 14.56
N ARG A 717 20.67 18.77 15.82
CA ARG A 717 21.77 18.18 16.58
C ARG A 717 22.35 16.97 15.87
N ILE A 718 21.50 16.06 15.39
CA ILE A 718 21.94 14.87 14.64
C ILE A 718 22.71 15.26 13.37
N LEU A 719 22.24 16.27 12.61
CA LEU A 719 22.95 16.75 11.43
C LEU A 719 24.33 17.32 11.77
N HIS A 720 24.45 18.07 12.86
CA HIS A 720 25.75 18.59 13.32
C HIS A 720 26.69 17.47 13.75
N ASP A 721 26.19 16.53 14.55
CA ASP A 721 26.98 15.37 15.02
C ASP A 721 27.41 14.47 13.84
N ALA A 722 26.63 14.43 12.75
CA ALA A 722 26.97 13.75 11.50
C ALA A 722 28.03 14.49 10.65
N GLY A 723 28.42 15.70 11.05
CA GLY A 723 29.50 16.48 10.45
C GLY A 723 29.06 17.72 9.68
N ILE A 724 27.76 18.06 9.65
CA ILE A 724 27.29 19.31 9.03
C ILE A 724 27.77 20.51 9.88
N PRO A 725 28.56 21.45 9.33
CA PRO A 725 29.09 22.58 10.09
C PRO A 725 27.99 23.44 10.72
N HIS A 726 28.21 23.91 11.95
CA HIS A 726 27.29 24.82 12.64
C HIS A 726 27.01 26.12 11.88
N ASP A 727 27.95 26.59 11.07
CA ASP A 727 27.73 27.79 10.26
C ASP A 727 27.00 27.49 8.94
N ALA A 728 26.88 26.22 8.53
CA ALA A 728 26.14 25.80 7.34
C ALA A 728 24.66 25.49 7.63
N LEU A 729 24.30 25.21 8.88
CA LEU A 729 22.92 24.92 9.30
C LEU A 729 22.59 25.66 10.59
N HIS A 730 21.60 26.55 10.54
CA HIS A 730 21.15 27.33 11.70
C HIS A 730 19.72 26.95 12.06
N PHE A 731 19.50 26.65 13.34
CA PHE A 731 18.18 26.41 13.91
C PHE A 731 17.55 27.73 14.37
N VAL A 732 16.39 28.09 13.79
CA VAL A 732 15.71 29.37 14.05
C VAL A 732 14.27 29.10 14.52
N PRO A 733 14.06 28.67 15.77
CA PRO A 733 12.71 28.44 16.31
C PRO A 733 11.97 29.78 16.46
N GLY A 734 10.67 29.78 16.19
CA GLY A 734 9.83 30.97 16.29
C GLY A 734 8.46 30.75 15.70
N ASP A 735 7.64 31.78 15.69
CA ASP A 735 6.31 31.82 15.08
C ASP A 735 6.38 32.27 13.61
N GLY A 736 5.22 32.60 13.03
CA GLY A 736 5.12 33.14 11.67
C GLY A 736 5.91 34.43 11.43
N GLU A 737 6.14 35.27 12.45
CA GLU A 737 6.91 36.51 12.33
C GLU A 737 8.39 36.21 12.07
N ALA A 738 8.94 35.19 12.76
CA ALA A 738 10.30 34.72 12.51
C ALA A 738 10.45 34.22 11.05
N GLY A 739 9.47 33.48 10.54
CA GLY A 739 9.44 33.05 9.14
C GLY A 739 9.40 34.22 8.16
N ALA A 740 8.51 35.18 8.38
CA ALA A 740 8.37 36.38 7.54
C ALA A 740 9.65 37.23 7.54
N HIS A 741 10.34 37.36 8.68
CA HIS A 741 11.61 38.07 8.77
C HIS A 741 12.67 37.45 7.85
N LEU A 742 12.85 36.13 7.93
CA LEU A 742 13.82 35.40 7.08
C LEU A 742 13.46 35.51 5.59
N VAL A 743 12.18 35.35 5.24
CA VAL A 743 11.69 35.47 3.85
C VAL A 743 11.92 36.88 3.28
N GLY A 744 11.87 37.90 4.12
CA GLY A 744 12.08 39.30 3.73
C GLY A 744 13.54 39.68 3.49
N ASP A 745 14.48 38.92 4.02
CA ASP A 745 15.88 39.32 4.05
C ASP A 745 16.57 39.18 2.68
N PRO A 746 17.31 40.19 2.19
CA PRO A 746 17.98 40.15 0.90
C PRO A 746 19.09 39.10 0.78
N ARG A 747 19.60 38.56 1.89
CA ARG A 747 20.63 37.51 1.91
C ARG A 747 20.07 36.12 1.63
N VAL A 748 18.75 35.93 1.77
CA VAL A 748 18.10 34.64 1.48
C VAL A 748 17.84 34.50 -0.01
N ASN A 749 18.40 33.44 -0.60
CA ASN A 749 18.43 33.17 -2.03
C ASN A 749 17.36 32.20 -2.51
N ALA A 750 16.73 31.44 -1.62
CA ALA A 750 15.59 30.57 -1.90
C ALA A 750 14.79 30.28 -0.63
N VAL A 751 13.51 29.92 -0.81
CA VAL A 751 12.62 29.51 0.27
C VAL A 751 11.98 28.16 -0.07
N LEU A 752 12.12 27.20 0.84
CA LEU A 752 11.37 25.94 0.84
C LEU A 752 10.32 26.07 1.92
N PHE A 753 9.06 26.00 1.53
CA PHE A 753 7.91 26.13 2.42
C PHE A 753 7.02 24.90 2.27
N THR A 754 6.60 24.36 3.41
CA THR A 754 5.48 23.42 3.44
C THR A 754 4.50 23.82 4.53
N GLY A 755 3.23 24.03 4.16
CA GLY A 755 2.20 24.54 5.06
C GLY A 755 0.94 24.98 4.32
N SER A 756 0.18 25.93 4.86
CA SER A 756 -1.09 26.32 4.25
C SER A 756 -0.91 27.16 2.97
N THR A 757 -1.86 27.02 2.03
CA THR A 757 -1.89 27.84 0.79
C THR A 757 -1.98 29.34 1.10
N ALA A 758 -2.66 29.72 2.18
CA ALA A 758 -2.77 31.11 2.62
C ALA A 758 -1.40 31.70 2.99
N VAL A 759 -0.60 30.99 3.80
CA VAL A 759 0.75 31.45 4.20
C VAL A 759 1.71 31.42 3.01
N ALA A 760 1.63 30.40 2.14
CA ALA A 760 2.45 30.33 0.94
C ALA A 760 2.23 31.52 0.00
N ARG A 761 0.99 32.02 -0.13
CA ARG A 761 0.68 33.24 -0.89
C ARG A 761 1.26 34.51 -0.25
N LEU A 762 1.29 34.59 1.08
CA LEU A 762 1.97 35.70 1.79
C LEU A 762 3.48 35.70 1.51
N ILE A 763 4.10 34.52 1.56
CA ILE A 763 5.53 34.33 1.22
C ILE A 763 5.79 34.74 -0.23
N GLN A 764 4.95 34.29 -1.18
CA GLN A 764 5.07 34.68 -2.59
C GLN A 764 5.00 36.19 -2.78
N LYS A 765 4.03 36.87 -2.15
CA LYS A 765 3.90 38.34 -2.22
C LYS A 765 5.12 39.06 -1.68
N GLN A 766 5.68 38.58 -0.58
CA GLN A 766 6.90 39.14 -0.01
C GLN A 766 8.10 38.94 -0.95
N LEU A 767 8.29 37.74 -1.48
CA LEU A 767 9.38 37.42 -2.41
C LEU A 767 9.28 38.17 -3.74
N ALA A 768 8.07 38.45 -4.23
CA ALA A 768 7.84 39.20 -5.46
C ALA A 768 8.40 40.63 -5.44
N THR A 769 8.73 41.16 -4.26
CA THR A 769 9.36 42.48 -4.11
C THR A 769 10.89 42.46 -4.27
N ARG A 770 11.50 41.27 -4.32
CA ARG A 770 12.96 41.07 -4.29
C ARG A 770 13.43 40.25 -5.49
N LEU A 771 14.72 40.37 -5.79
CA LEU A 771 15.44 39.52 -6.74
C LEU A 771 16.71 39.01 -6.08
N ASN A 772 17.22 37.88 -6.56
CA ASN A 772 18.55 37.40 -6.21
C ASN A 772 19.65 38.32 -6.77
N PRO A 773 20.89 38.23 -6.28
CA PRO A 773 22.01 39.05 -6.76
C PRO A 773 22.29 38.94 -8.27
N ASP A 774 21.87 37.84 -8.89
CA ASP A 774 21.96 37.59 -10.34
C ASP A 774 20.79 38.22 -11.15
N GLY A 775 19.91 38.98 -10.48
CA GLY A 775 18.75 39.63 -11.10
C GLY A 775 17.57 38.69 -11.34
N ARG A 776 17.62 37.42 -10.90
CA ARG A 776 16.55 36.45 -11.10
C ARG A 776 15.55 36.42 -9.93
N PRO A 777 14.32 35.93 -10.14
CA PRO A 777 13.37 35.71 -9.04
C PRO A 777 13.94 34.77 -7.98
N VAL A 778 13.68 35.07 -6.70
CA VAL A 778 14.00 34.17 -5.59
C VAL A 778 13.17 32.89 -5.73
N PRO A 779 13.77 31.68 -5.88
CA PRO A 779 13.01 30.45 -5.99
C PRO A 779 12.20 30.20 -4.72
N LEU A 780 10.91 29.90 -4.92
CA LEU A 780 10.00 29.40 -3.91
C LEU A 780 9.59 27.98 -4.31
N ILE A 781 9.85 27.01 -3.44
CA ILE A 781 9.20 25.70 -3.46
C ILE A 781 8.15 25.74 -2.35
N ALA A 782 6.88 25.79 -2.72
CA ALA A 782 5.78 25.82 -1.78
C ALA A 782 4.91 24.57 -1.99
N GLU A 783 4.98 23.63 -1.06
CA GLU A 783 4.10 22.46 -0.99
C GLU A 783 2.98 22.76 0.01
N THR A 784 1.73 22.57 -0.39
CA THR A 784 0.57 23.01 0.41
C THR A 784 -0.53 21.95 0.50
N GLY A 785 -1.76 22.37 0.81
CA GLY A 785 -2.87 21.47 1.13
C GLY A 785 -3.51 20.77 -0.07
N GLY A 786 -4.55 19.98 0.21
CA GLY A 786 -5.31 19.27 -0.81
C GLY A 786 -6.78 19.08 -0.45
N GLN A 787 -7.66 19.11 -1.46
CA GLN A 787 -9.04 18.64 -1.36
C GLN A 787 -9.12 17.23 -1.99
N ASN A 788 -8.39 16.29 -1.38
CA ASN A 788 -8.11 14.99 -2.00
C ASN A 788 -9.38 14.12 -2.12
N ALA A 789 -9.56 13.51 -3.28
CA ALA A 789 -10.75 12.72 -3.58
C ALA A 789 -10.44 11.25 -3.90
N LEU A 790 -11.32 10.35 -3.48
CA LEU A 790 -11.30 8.93 -3.84
C LEU A 790 -12.60 8.57 -4.55
N ILE A 791 -12.51 8.11 -5.80
CA ILE A 791 -13.67 7.59 -6.54
C ILE A 791 -13.75 6.08 -6.36
N VAL A 792 -14.92 5.60 -5.95
CA VAL A 792 -15.22 4.18 -5.78
C VAL A 792 -16.42 3.82 -6.65
N ASP A 793 -16.21 2.90 -7.59
CA ASP A 793 -17.29 2.32 -8.37
C ASP A 793 -17.83 1.02 -7.74
N SER A 794 -18.90 0.48 -8.32
CA SER A 794 -19.58 -0.72 -7.81
C SER A 794 -18.80 -2.03 -8.01
N SER A 795 -17.66 -2.00 -8.70
CA SER A 795 -16.78 -3.17 -8.92
C SER A 795 -15.73 -3.35 -7.83
N ALA A 796 -15.52 -2.33 -7.00
CA ALA A 796 -14.57 -2.36 -5.91
C ALA A 796 -15.00 -3.30 -4.78
N LEU A 797 -14.02 -3.94 -4.13
CA LEU A 797 -14.26 -4.74 -2.93
C LEU A 797 -14.51 -3.82 -1.73
N THR A 798 -15.67 -3.94 -1.09
CA THR A 798 -16.11 -3.03 0.00
C THR A 798 -15.12 -3.03 1.17
N GLU A 799 -14.62 -4.19 1.57
CA GLU A 799 -13.73 -4.37 2.71
C GLU A 799 -12.39 -3.65 2.48
N GLN A 800 -11.84 -3.75 1.26
CA GLN A 800 -10.62 -3.02 0.86
C GLN A 800 -10.88 -1.51 0.85
N VAL A 801 -11.98 -1.06 0.25
CA VAL A 801 -12.36 0.36 0.22
C VAL A 801 -12.46 0.91 1.64
N VAL A 802 -13.14 0.22 2.55
CA VAL A 802 -13.31 0.68 3.92
C VAL A 802 -11.96 0.73 4.65
N ALA A 803 -11.10 -0.28 4.51
CA ALA A 803 -9.77 -0.26 5.10
C ALA A 803 -8.92 0.92 4.61
N ASP A 804 -8.92 1.15 3.29
CA ASP A 804 -8.15 2.24 2.67
C ASP A 804 -8.73 3.62 2.99
N VAL A 805 -10.05 3.76 3.08
CA VAL A 805 -10.73 4.99 3.53
C VAL A 805 -10.40 5.29 4.99
N MET A 806 -10.47 4.29 5.87
CA MET A 806 -10.12 4.45 7.29
C MET A 806 -8.68 4.94 7.45
N SER A 807 -7.73 4.30 6.76
CA SER A 807 -6.32 4.73 6.75
C SER A 807 -6.13 6.10 6.10
N SER A 808 -6.85 6.44 5.03
CA SER A 808 -6.62 7.69 4.31
C SER A 808 -7.26 8.90 4.99
N ALA A 809 -8.43 8.74 5.62
CA ALA A 809 -9.18 9.85 6.19
C ALA A 809 -8.86 10.13 7.66
N PHE A 810 -8.57 9.08 8.44
CA PHE A 810 -8.53 9.18 9.91
C PHE A 810 -7.17 8.89 10.54
N ASP A 811 -6.24 8.23 9.84
CA ASP A 811 -4.85 8.09 10.31
C ASP A 811 -4.24 9.47 10.65
N SER A 812 -3.44 9.53 11.72
CA SER A 812 -2.89 10.79 12.23
C SER A 812 -3.95 11.87 12.51
N ALA A 813 -5.17 11.45 12.86
CA ALA A 813 -6.34 12.33 13.01
C ALA A 813 -6.65 13.16 11.74
N GLY A 814 -6.40 12.60 10.55
CA GLY A 814 -6.61 13.29 9.28
C GLY A 814 -5.65 14.47 9.04
N GLN A 815 -4.58 14.59 9.83
CA GLN A 815 -3.62 15.69 9.76
C GLN A 815 -2.48 15.41 8.76
N ARG A 816 -2.80 14.78 7.63
CA ARG A 816 -1.89 14.62 6.49
C ARG A 816 -2.39 15.48 5.35
N CYS A 817 -1.48 16.16 4.64
CA CYS A 817 -1.85 16.87 3.41
C CYS A 817 -2.43 15.91 2.36
N SER A 818 -2.03 14.65 2.36
CA SER A 818 -2.55 13.57 1.52
C SER A 818 -3.84 12.91 2.01
N ALA A 819 -4.37 13.30 3.18
CA ALA A 819 -5.53 12.65 3.76
C ALA A 819 -6.77 12.78 2.86
N LEU A 820 -7.57 11.73 2.81
CA LEU A 820 -8.81 11.68 2.03
C LEU A 820 -9.82 12.67 2.61
N ARG A 821 -10.25 13.65 1.80
CA ARG A 821 -11.25 14.66 2.18
C ARG A 821 -12.62 14.36 1.63
N VAL A 822 -12.69 13.79 0.43
CA VAL A 822 -13.95 13.52 -0.30
C VAL A 822 -13.96 12.09 -0.84
N LEU A 823 -14.81 11.25 -0.28
CA LEU A 823 -15.13 9.93 -0.82
C LEU A 823 -16.31 10.04 -1.79
N CYS A 824 -16.10 9.69 -3.05
CA CYS A 824 -17.13 9.68 -4.07
C CYS A 824 -17.60 8.24 -4.31
N LEU A 825 -18.84 7.93 -3.92
CA LEU A 825 -19.40 6.58 -4.02
C LEU A 825 -20.42 6.49 -5.15
N GLN A 826 -20.30 5.47 -6.00
CA GLN A 826 -21.36 5.17 -6.96
C GLN A 826 -22.65 4.79 -6.21
N ASP A 827 -23.79 5.28 -6.68
CA ASP A 827 -25.09 5.09 -6.03
C ASP A 827 -25.40 3.62 -5.68
N ASP A 828 -25.06 2.70 -6.57
CA ASP A 828 -25.36 1.26 -6.45
C ASP A 828 -24.61 0.56 -5.31
N CYS A 829 -23.46 1.09 -4.86
CA CYS A 829 -22.67 0.49 -3.77
C CYS A 829 -22.62 1.36 -2.50
N ALA A 830 -23.05 2.62 -2.58
CA ALA A 830 -22.87 3.62 -1.54
C ALA A 830 -23.43 3.20 -0.17
N ASP A 831 -24.66 2.67 -0.10
CA ASP A 831 -25.27 2.30 1.20
C ASP A 831 -24.53 1.18 1.91
N ARG A 832 -24.08 0.16 1.16
CA ARG A 832 -23.27 -0.96 1.68
C ARG A 832 -21.93 -0.44 2.21
N VAL A 833 -21.25 0.38 1.41
CA VAL A 833 -19.94 0.95 1.79
C VAL A 833 -20.09 1.85 3.01
N LEU A 834 -21.09 2.74 3.05
CA LEU A 834 -21.36 3.63 4.17
C LEU A 834 -21.71 2.88 5.45
N ALA A 835 -22.51 1.80 5.37
CA ALA A 835 -22.86 0.98 6.52
C ALA A 835 -21.62 0.32 7.14
N MET A 836 -20.77 -0.29 6.30
CA MET A 836 -19.53 -0.93 6.75
C MET A 836 -18.52 0.12 7.26
N LEU A 837 -18.38 1.26 6.59
CA LEU A 837 -17.49 2.35 6.98
C LEU A 837 -17.88 2.93 8.35
N LYS A 838 -19.16 3.26 8.56
CA LYS A 838 -19.66 3.74 9.86
C LYS A 838 -19.49 2.67 10.95
N GLY A 839 -19.57 1.39 10.60
CA GLY A 839 -19.23 0.28 11.50
C GLY A 839 -17.75 0.27 11.89
N ALA A 840 -16.84 0.30 10.91
CA ALA A 840 -15.39 0.31 11.13
C ALA A 840 -14.91 1.55 11.88
N MET A 841 -15.53 2.72 11.65
CA MET A 841 -15.27 3.95 12.40
C MET A 841 -15.46 3.75 13.90
N ARG A 842 -16.52 3.05 14.32
CA ARG A 842 -16.78 2.78 15.76
C ARG A 842 -15.73 1.89 16.40
N GLU A 843 -14.98 1.12 15.60
CA GLU A 843 -13.99 0.18 16.09
C GLU A 843 -12.61 0.81 16.32
N TRP A 844 -12.34 2.00 15.76
CA TRP A 844 -11.07 2.72 15.95
C TRP A 844 -11.10 3.55 17.22
N ARG A 845 -10.07 3.38 18.05
CA ARG A 845 -9.95 4.07 19.33
C ARG A 845 -9.27 5.42 19.15
N VAL A 846 -9.99 6.48 19.54
CA VAL A 846 -9.43 7.82 19.76
C VAL A 846 -8.93 7.90 21.20
N GLY A 847 -7.67 8.30 21.40
CA GLY A 847 -7.09 8.37 22.75
C GLY A 847 -5.63 8.79 22.78
N ASN A 848 -5.00 8.64 23.94
CA ASN A 848 -3.60 9.03 24.11
C ASN A 848 -2.69 8.04 23.35
N PRO A 849 -1.79 8.52 22.46
CA PRO A 849 -0.92 7.66 21.66
C PRO A 849 0.09 6.84 22.48
N ALA A 850 0.27 7.12 23.77
CA ALA A 850 1.07 6.29 24.67
C ALA A 850 0.50 4.86 24.85
N HIS A 851 -0.81 4.70 24.64
CA HIS A 851 -1.47 3.41 24.66
C HIS A 851 -1.31 2.73 23.30
N PRO A 852 -0.78 1.49 23.25
CA PRO A 852 -0.60 0.77 21.98
C PRO A 852 -1.90 0.54 21.21
N GLN A 853 -3.05 0.53 21.91
CA GLN A 853 -4.39 0.34 21.36
C GLN A 853 -4.96 1.59 20.67
N THR A 854 -4.29 2.74 20.76
CA THR A 854 -4.77 3.99 20.17
C THR A 854 -4.54 3.98 18.66
N ASP A 855 -5.62 4.14 17.90
CA ASP A 855 -5.57 4.23 16.44
C ASP A 855 -5.50 5.68 15.96
N ILE A 856 -6.12 6.60 16.71
CA ILE A 856 -6.24 8.01 16.36
C ILE A 856 -5.81 8.87 17.55
N GLY A 857 -4.75 9.65 17.36
CA GLY A 857 -4.25 10.60 18.34
C GLY A 857 -5.04 11.93 18.38
N PRO A 858 -4.56 12.92 19.14
CA PRO A 858 -5.14 14.26 19.18
C PRO A 858 -4.89 15.05 17.88
N VAL A 859 -5.64 16.13 17.72
CA VAL A 859 -5.26 17.23 16.82
C VAL A 859 -4.25 18.14 17.53
N ILE A 860 -3.40 18.83 16.76
CA ILE A 860 -2.19 19.48 17.29
C ILE A 860 -2.44 20.59 18.32
N SER A 861 -3.54 21.32 18.20
CA SER A 861 -3.79 22.52 19.02
C SER A 861 -5.27 22.74 19.31
N ALA A 862 -5.55 23.67 20.24
CA ALA A 862 -6.91 24.07 20.57
C ALA A 862 -7.55 24.85 19.41
N GLU A 863 -6.77 25.67 18.70
CA GLU A 863 -7.19 26.39 17.51
C GLU A 863 -7.59 25.42 16.39
N ALA A 864 -6.77 24.39 16.12
CA ALA A 864 -7.10 23.37 15.13
C ALA A 864 -8.40 22.64 15.50
N ARG A 865 -8.54 22.23 16.76
CA ARG A 865 -9.76 21.59 17.27
C ARG A 865 -10.99 22.48 17.08
N ALA A 866 -10.91 23.76 17.44
CA ALA A 866 -12.02 24.69 17.30
C ALA A 866 -12.44 24.85 15.83
N GLY A 867 -11.49 25.13 14.92
CA GLY A 867 -11.80 25.31 13.51
C GLY A 867 -12.43 24.07 12.86
N ILE A 868 -11.99 22.86 13.25
CA ILE A 868 -12.59 21.62 12.77
C ILE A 868 -14.02 21.44 13.29
N LEU A 869 -14.24 21.66 14.59
CA LEU A 869 -15.57 21.52 15.20
C LEU A 869 -16.56 22.56 14.67
N ASP A 870 -16.11 23.78 14.43
CA ASP A 870 -16.91 24.85 13.83
C ASP A 870 -17.38 24.46 12.43
N HIS A 871 -16.50 23.86 11.61
CA HIS A 871 -16.89 23.33 10.30
C HIS A 871 -17.94 22.22 10.42
N VAL A 872 -17.74 21.26 11.34
CA VAL A 872 -18.70 20.16 11.56
C VAL A 872 -20.07 20.71 11.97
N GLU A 873 -20.11 21.68 12.89
CA GLU A 873 -21.37 22.29 13.34
C GLU A 873 -22.02 23.14 12.24
N ALA A 874 -21.24 23.84 11.43
CA ALA A 874 -21.75 24.57 10.28
C ALA A 874 -22.42 23.63 9.26
N MET A 875 -21.81 22.48 8.97
CA MET A 875 -22.40 21.47 8.08
C MET A 875 -23.67 20.86 8.67
N ARG A 876 -23.67 20.55 9.98
CA ARG A 876 -24.85 20.06 10.70
C ARG A 876 -26.00 21.07 10.65
N THR A 877 -25.71 22.35 10.92
CA THR A 877 -26.68 23.45 10.88
C THR A 877 -27.28 23.64 9.48
N ARG A 878 -26.49 23.37 8.42
CA ARG A 878 -26.96 23.39 7.02
C ARG A 878 -27.83 22.18 6.64
N GLY A 879 -28.00 21.21 7.54
CA GLY A 879 -28.87 20.04 7.34
C GLY A 879 -28.17 18.81 6.76
N TYR A 880 -26.84 18.81 6.61
CA TYR A 880 -26.12 17.64 6.11
C TYR A 880 -26.10 16.52 7.18
N PRO A 881 -26.28 15.24 6.78
CA PRO A 881 -26.11 14.12 7.68
C PRO A 881 -24.68 14.06 8.22
N VAL A 882 -24.54 14.09 9.55
CA VAL A 882 -23.26 13.99 10.24
C VAL A 882 -23.24 12.75 11.12
N PHE A 883 -22.27 11.88 10.90
CA PHE A 883 -21.95 10.74 11.76
C PHE A 883 -20.63 10.98 12.49
N GLN A 884 -20.63 10.88 13.82
CA GLN A 884 -19.42 10.96 14.65
C GLN A 884 -19.35 9.75 15.58
N THR A 885 -18.14 9.30 15.88
CA THR A 885 -17.93 8.32 16.95
C THR A 885 -17.99 8.99 18.32
N ASP A 886 -18.24 8.21 19.36
CA ASP A 886 -18.30 8.75 20.73
C ASP A 886 -16.90 9.11 21.23
N PRO A 887 -16.71 10.30 21.84
CA PRO A 887 -15.44 10.64 22.47
C PRO A 887 -15.19 9.74 23.68
N THR A 888 -13.96 9.28 23.86
CA THR A 888 -13.56 8.55 25.06
C THR A 888 -13.33 9.53 26.22
N LEU A 889 -13.59 9.11 27.47
CA LEU A 889 -13.34 9.94 28.66
C LEU A 889 -11.86 10.37 28.79
N GLU A 890 -10.96 9.57 28.24
CA GLU A 890 -9.51 9.81 28.19
C GLU A 890 -9.16 11.08 27.39
N CYS A 891 -10.01 11.49 26.43
CA CYS A 891 -9.78 12.65 25.59
C CYS A 891 -9.96 14.01 26.30
N ALA A 892 -10.46 14.03 27.54
CA ALA A 892 -10.84 15.28 28.21
C ALA A 892 -9.66 16.23 28.50
N GLN A 893 -8.44 15.70 28.61
CA GLN A 893 -7.24 16.47 28.98
C GLN A 893 -6.40 16.96 27.79
N GLY A 894 -6.76 16.54 26.58
CA GLY A 894 -6.07 16.90 25.34
C GLY A 894 -6.98 17.58 24.31
N THR A 895 -6.46 17.76 23.10
CA THR A 895 -7.16 18.38 21.98
C THR A 895 -7.59 17.32 20.98
N PHE A 896 -8.74 16.70 21.21
CA PHE A 896 -9.26 15.63 20.34
C PHE A 896 -10.47 16.06 19.52
N VAL A 897 -10.60 15.46 18.34
CA VAL A 897 -11.78 15.51 17.47
C VAL A 897 -12.15 14.08 17.10
N ALA A 898 -13.42 13.72 17.27
CA ALA A 898 -13.90 12.40 16.87
C ALA A 898 -13.90 12.26 15.33
N PRO A 899 -13.52 11.09 14.79
CA PRO A 899 -13.77 10.73 13.40
C PRO A 899 -15.17 11.09 12.96
N THR A 900 -15.25 11.92 11.94
CA THR A 900 -16.51 12.51 11.47
C THR A 900 -16.71 12.18 10.00
N LEU A 901 -17.91 11.74 9.65
CA LEU A 901 -18.36 11.53 8.28
C LEU A 901 -19.53 12.47 8.01
N ILE A 902 -19.45 13.24 6.92
CA ILE A 902 -20.48 14.21 6.50
C ILE A 902 -20.93 13.86 5.09
N GLU A 903 -22.20 13.54 4.91
CA GLU A 903 -22.76 13.30 3.57
C GLU A 903 -23.16 14.65 2.95
N ILE A 904 -22.67 14.94 1.75
CA ILE A 904 -22.90 16.18 1.01
C ILE A 904 -23.47 15.90 -0.37
N ASP A 905 -24.24 16.84 -0.90
CA ASP A 905 -24.88 16.69 -2.22
C ASP A 905 -23.93 16.99 -3.38
N ASP A 906 -23.00 17.92 -3.17
CA ASP A 906 -22.12 18.46 -4.23
C ASP A 906 -20.79 18.97 -3.66
N LEU A 907 -19.70 18.85 -4.43
CA LEU A 907 -18.37 19.26 -4.00
C LEU A 907 -18.24 20.78 -3.76
N ASN A 908 -19.02 21.63 -4.43
CA ASN A 908 -19.01 23.08 -4.23
C ASN A 908 -19.53 23.49 -2.85
N THR A 909 -20.10 22.56 -2.09
CA THR A 909 -20.44 22.73 -0.68
C THR A 909 -19.19 23.01 0.17
N LEU A 910 -18.03 22.50 -0.28
CA LEU A 910 -16.75 22.62 0.40
C LEU A 910 -16.07 23.94 0.04
N GLY A 911 -15.58 24.62 1.07
CA GLY A 911 -14.70 25.78 0.92
C GLY A 911 -13.24 25.36 0.92
N GLN A 912 -12.47 25.97 1.83
CA GLN A 912 -11.06 25.62 2.04
C GLN A 912 -10.90 24.23 2.68
N GLU A 913 -9.68 23.72 2.67
CA GLU A 913 -9.33 22.44 3.31
C GLU A 913 -9.66 22.45 4.81
N VAL A 914 -10.27 21.36 5.29
CA VAL A 914 -10.49 21.09 6.72
C VAL A 914 -9.45 20.07 7.18
N PHE A 915 -8.46 20.54 7.92
CA PHE A 915 -7.28 19.76 8.29
C PHE A 915 -7.50 18.92 9.57
N GLY A 916 -8.39 17.94 9.49
CA GLY A 916 -8.75 17.07 10.63
C GLY A 916 -9.42 15.77 10.21
N PRO A 917 -9.94 14.98 11.17
CA PRO A 917 -10.50 13.65 10.90
C PRO A 917 -11.95 13.77 10.41
N VAL A 918 -12.17 14.53 9.34
CA VAL A 918 -13.47 14.82 8.73
C VAL A 918 -13.49 14.33 7.28
N LEU A 919 -14.25 13.27 7.03
CA LEU A 919 -14.49 12.71 5.71
C LEU A 919 -15.82 13.23 5.17
N HIS A 920 -15.80 13.81 3.97
CA HIS A 920 -17.02 14.14 3.24
C HIS A 920 -17.35 13.01 2.27
N VAL A 921 -18.63 12.70 2.09
CA VAL A 921 -19.09 11.67 1.15
C VAL A 921 -20.04 12.31 0.15
N VAL A 922 -19.78 12.11 -1.13
CA VAL A 922 -20.67 12.49 -2.23
C VAL A 922 -21.07 11.22 -2.99
N ARG A 923 -22.35 11.12 -3.36
CA ARG A 923 -22.84 10.03 -4.19
C ARG A 923 -22.88 10.45 -5.66
N TYR A 924 -22.70 9.50 -6.57
CA TYR A 924 -22.80 9.79 -8.00
C TYR A 924 -23.42 8.64 -8.80
N ALA A 925 -24.21 8.99 -9.81
CA ALA A 925 -24.65 8.06 -10.83
C ALA A 925 -23.51 7.73 -11.80
N ARG A 926 -23.41 6.48 -12.27
CA ARG A 926 -22.29 6.00 -13.10
C ARG A 926 -22.00 6.87 -14.33
N ASP A 927 -23.04 7.37 -14.99
CA ASP A 927 -22.98 8.23 -16.18
C ASP A 927 -22.56 9.68 -15.86
N ALA A 928 -22.72 10.12 -14.61
CA ALA A 928 -22.24 11.42 -14.11
C ALA A 928 -20.73 11.43 -13.80
N LEU A 929 -20.02 10.30 -13.91
CA LEU A 929 -18.59 10.20 -13.62
C LEU A 929 -17.73 11.27 -14.34
N PRO A 930 -17.94 11.60 -15.63
CA PRO A 930 -17.19 12.67 -16.29
C PRO A 930 -17.41 14.05 -15.66
N ALA A 931 -18.63 14.34 -15.22
CA ALA A 931 -18.96 15.60 -14.55
C ALA A 931 -18.35 15.67 -13.14
N LEU A 932 -18.39 14.56 -12.39
CA LEU A 932 -17.73 14.43 -11.09
C LEU A 932 -16.22 14.67 -11.20
N MET A 933 -15.54 14.04 -12.17
CA MET A 933 -14.11 14.24 -12.39
C MET A 933 -13.78 15.70 -12.70
N LYS A 934 -14.65 16.37 -13.49
CA LYS A 934 -14.52 17.81 -13.76
C LYS A 934 -14.67 18.65 -12.48
N ALA A 935 -15.64 18.31 -11.62
CA ALA A 935 -15.86 19.00 -10.35
C ALA A 935 -14.68 18.85 -9.40
N ILE A 936 -14.09 17.64 -9.30
CA ILE A 936 -12.88 17.39 -8.49
C ILE A 936 -11.72 18.28 -8.96
N ASN A 937 -11.43 18.28 -10.27
CA ASN A 937 -10.37 19.14 -10.81
C ASN A 937 -10.67 20.64 -10.65
N ALA A 938 -11.95 21.03 -10.65
CA ALA A 938 -12.38 22.43 -10.50
C ALA A 938 -12.19 22.98 -9.08
N THR A 939 -11.93 22.13 -8.08
CA THR A 939 -11.54 22.59 -6.73
C THR A 939 -10.23 23.40 -6.75
N GLY A 940 -9.43 23.27 -7.81
CA GLY A 940 -8.13 23.92 -7.97
C GLY A 940 -7.00 23.25 -7.20
N TYR A 941 -7.31 22.33 -6.28
CA TYR A 941 -6.34 21.45 -5.64
C TYR A 941 -6.00 20.25 -6.52
N ALA A 942 -4.78 19.76 -6.41
CA ALA A 942 -4.27 18.67 -7.23
C ALA A 942 -3.12 17.93 -6.52
N LEU A 943 -3.33 17.51 -5.27
CA LEU A 943 -2.33 16.79 -4.48
C LEU A 943 -2.45 15.27 -4.65
N THR A 944 -3.37 14.62 -3.93
CA THR A 944 -3.64 13.19 -4.07
C THR A 944 -5.03 12.92 -4.65
N PHE A 945 -5.12 11.87 -5.45
CA PHE A 945 -6.37 11.35 -6.00
C PHE A 945 -6.32 9.82 -5.98
N GLY A 946 -7.45 9.18 -5.71
CA GLY A 946 -7.51 7.73 -5.73
C GLY A 946 -8.69 7.17 -6.53
N VAL A 947 -8.53 5.93 -6.98
CA VAL A 947 -9.56 5.17 -7.68
C VAL A 947 -9.61 3.75 -7.11
N HIS A 948 -10.80 3.32 -6.70
CA HIS A 948 -11.11 1.91 -6.49
C HIS A 948 -12.04 1.43 -7.59
N SER A 949 -11.52 0.53 -8.43
CA SER A 949 -12.23 -0.10 -9.54
C SER A 949 -11.49 -1.35 -10.00
N ARG A 950 -12.22 -2.29 -10.60
CA ARG A 950 -11.68 -3.46 -11.32
C ARG A 950 -11.85 -3.35 -12.84
N VAL A 951 -12.41 -2.24 -13.30
CA VAL A 951 -12.66 -1.93 -14.71
C VAL A 951 -11.48 -1.11 -15.21
N ASP A 952 -10.57 -1.76 -15.96
CA ASP A 952 -9.32 -1.16 -16.43
C ASP A 952 -9.58 0.15 -17.20
N HIS A 953 -10.60 0.18 -18.06
CA HIS A 953 -10.96 1.38 -18.81
C HIS A 953 -11.38 2.55 -17.89
N THR A 954 -12.01 2.25 -16.75
CA THR A 954 -12.38 3.28 -15.75
C THR A 954 -11.12 3.83 -15.07
N ILE A 955 -10.21 2.93 -14.65
CA ILE A 955 -8.92 3.30 -14.06
C ILE A 955 -8.14 4.18 -15.04
N GLU A 956 -7.95 3.73 -16.28
CA GLU A 956 -7.22 4.45 -17.33
C GLU A 956 -7.85 5.83 -17.62
N THR A 957 -9.18 5.89 -17.74
CA THR A 957 -9.88 7.15 -18.00
C THR A 957 -9.71 8.15 -16.86
N LEU A 958 -9.85 7.69 -15.61
CA LEU A 958 -9.74 8.56 -14.43
C LEU A 958 -8.31 9.00 -14.18
N THR A 959 -7.34 8.07 -14.26
CA THR A 959 -5.91 8.38 -14.11
C THR A 959 -5.42 9.36 -15.17
N ALA A 960 -5.87 9.22 -16.44
CA ALA A 960 -5.53 10.16 -17.51
C ALA A 960 -6.13 11.56 -17.30
N LYS A 961 -7.35 11.64 -16.76
CA LYS A 961 -8.08 12.90 -16.53
C LYS A 961 -7.76 13.58 -15.20
N ALA A 962 -7.17 12.87 -14.24
CA ALA A 962 -6.75 13.44 -12.97
C ALA A 962 -5.74 14.57 -13.18
N ALA A 963 -5.99 15.72 -12.55
CA ALA A 963 -5.01 16.79 -12.45
C ALA A 963 -4.00 16.57 -11.32
N ALA A 964 -4.30 15.66 -10.39
CA ALA A 964 -3.51 15.39 -9.19
C ALA A 964 -2.06 14.97 -9.49
N GLY A 965 -1.14 15.44 -8.64
CA GLY A 965 0.27 15.08 -8.73
C GLY A 965 0.54 13.61 -8.34
N ASN A 966 -0.23 13.05 -7.41
CA ASN A 966 -0.10 11.66 -6.97
C ASN A 966 -1.45 10.93 -7.13
N VAL A 967 -1.46 9.87 -7.93
CA VAL A 967 -2.65 9.04 -8.19
C VAL A 967 -2.43 7.64 -7.62
N TYR A 968 -3.42 7.14 -6.87
CA TYR A 968 -3.38 5.85 -6.21
C TYR A 968 -4.53 4.95 -6.70
N VAL A 969 -4.21 3.73 -7.13
CA VAL A 969 -5.21 2.79 -7.67
C VAL A 969 -5.30 1.56 -6.78
N ASN A 970 -6.52 1.27 -6.28
CA ASN A 970 -6.87 0.15 -5.41
C ASN A 970 -6.01 0.05 -4.13
N ARG A 971 -5.74 1.20 -3.51
CA ARG A 971 -5.01 1.35 -2.25
C ARG A 971 -5.33 2.70 -1.61
N ASN A 972 -4.90 2.87 -0.36
CA ASN A 972 -4.90 4.15 0.34
C ASN A 972 -4.14 5.29 -0.38
N LEU A 973 -4.45 6.53 -0.01
CA LEU A 973 -3.90 7.76 -0.62
C LEU A 973 -2.72 8.38 0.16
N VAL A 974 -2.32 7.75 1.27
CA VAL A 974 -1.37 8.30 2.24
C VAL A 974 -0.07 7.49 2.29
N GLY A 975 0.98 8.04 2.89
CA GLY A 975 2.26 7.34 3.08
C GLY A 975 3.07 7.18 1.80
N ALA A 976 3.18 8.25 1.00
CA ALA A 976 4.07 8.28 -0.15
C ALA A 976 5.52 7.99 0.28
N VAL A 977 6.19 7.08 -0.44
CA VAL A 977 7.55 6.65 -0.13
C VAL A 977 8.54 7.42 -1.01
N VAL A 978 9.55 8.02 -0.39
CA VAL A 978 10.61 8.80 -1.06
C VAL A 978 11.30 7.96 -2.16
N GLY A 979 11.44 8.53 -3.36
CA GLY A 979 12.04 7.86 -4.52
C GLY A 979 11.16 6.78 -5.18
N VAL A 980 10.00 6.44 -4.62
CA VAL A 980 9.06 5.47 -5.17
C VAL A 980 7.77 6.17 -5.64
N GLN A 981 7.21 7.01 -4.76
CA GLN A 981 6.13 7.93 -5.10
C GLN A 981 6.54 9.36 -4.79
N PRO A 982 7.44 9.97 -5.60
CA PRO A 982 7.75 11.40 -5.47
C PRO A 982 6.49 12.23 -5.17
N PHE A 983 6.55 13.01 -4.09
CA PHE A 983 5.34 13.58 -3.49
C PHE A 983 5.27 15.08 -3.71
N GLY A 984 4.11 15.55 -4.17
CA GLY A 984 3.84 16.95 -4.40
C GLY A 984 2.71 17.16 -5.40
N GLY A 985 2.00 18.28 -5.27
CA GLY A 985 0.81 18.59 -6.06
C GLY A 985 1.03 19.72 -7.07
N HIS A 986 -0.04 20.04 -7.79
CA HIS A 986 -0.10 21.18 -8.71
C HIS A 986 -1.20 22.17 -8.28
N GLY A 987 -1.32 23.30 -8.97
CA GLY A 987 -2.38 24.27 -8.70
C GLY A 987 -2.30 24.84 -7.28
N LEU A 988 -3.42 24.78 -6.54
CA LEU A 988 -3.49 25.24 -5.15
C LEU A 988 -2.69 24.36 -4.19
N SER A 989 -2.28 23.16 -4.62
CA SER A 989 -1.58 22.18 -3.80
C SER A 989 -0.07 22.36 -3.78
N GLY A 990 0.52 23.03 -4.75
CA GLY A 990 1.93 23.35 -4.67
C GLY A 990 2.53 23.85 -5.97
N THR A 991 3.78 24.31 -5.85
CA THR A 991 4.58 24.77 -6.99
C THR A 991 5.39 23.66 -7.62
N GLY A 992 5.63 22.55 -6.91
CA GLY A 992 6.71 21.62 -7.23
C GLY A 992 8.10 22.28 -7.17
N PRO A 993 9.16 21.55 -7.55
CA PRO A 993 9.15 20.11 -7.91
C PRO A 993 8.84 19.20 -6.71
N LYS A 994 8.49 17.95 -6.99
CA LYS A 994 8.11 16.96 -5.97
C LYS A 994 9.25 16.64 -5.02
N ALA A 995 8.97 16.63 -3.72
CA ALA A 995 9.89 16.13 -2.72
C ALA A 995 10.14 14.63 -2.95
N GLY A 996 11.40 14.21 -2.80
CA GLY A 996 11.80 12.82 -3.01
C GLY A 996 11.74 12.39 -4.48
N GLY A 997 11.71 13.36 -5.39
CA GLY A 997 11.74 13.15 -6.84
C GLY A 997 13.05 13.63 -7.49
N PRO A 998 13.27 13.24 -8.75
CA PRO A 998 14.54 13.50 -9.45
C PRO A 998 14.77 14.98 -9.79
N LEU A 999 13.72 15.82 -9.79
CA LEU A 999 13.83 17.25 -10.10
C LEU A 999 14.08 18.14 -8.88
N TYR A 1000 13.99 17.60 -7.66
CA TYR A 1000 14.00 18.42 -6.44
C TYR A 1000 15.33 19.16 -6.22
N LEU A 1001 16.46 18.44 -6.23
CA LEU A 1001 17.78 19.03 -6.02
C LEU A 1001 18.14 20.07 -7.09
N ARG A 1002 17.64 19.89 -8.32
CA ARG A 1002 17.89 20.80 -9.46
C ARG A 1002 17.30 22.19 -9.24
N ARG A 1003 16.29 22.33 -8.38
CA ARG A 1003 15.69 23.63 -8.05
C ARG A 1003 16.50 24.41 -7.03
N LEU A 1004 17.47 23.75 -6.39
CA LEU A 1004 18.29 24.28 -5.29
C LEU A 1004 19.69 24.69 -5.75
N VAL A 1005 19.89 24.79 -7.06
CA VAL A 1005 21.14 25.17 -7.70
C VAL A 1005 20.88 26.30 -8.72
N ALA A 1006 21.82 27.24 -8.83
CA ALA A 1006 21.76 28.38 -9.75
C ALA A 1006 22.03 27.97 -11.21
N ALA A 1007 22.76 26.87 -11.41
CA ALA A 1007 23.02 26.23 -12.69
C ALA A 1007 23.05 24.72 -12.49
N SER A 1008 22.52 23.98 -13.46
CA SER A 1008 22.45 22.52 -13.46
C SER A 1008 22.95 21.99 -14.80
N SER A 1009 23.41 20.73 -14.83
CA SER A 1009 23.67 19.97 -16.06
C SER A 1009 22.44 19.87 -16.96
N ALA A 1010 22.62 19.32 -18.17
CA ALA A 1010 21.53 18.85 -19.00
C ALA A 1010 20.55 17.95 -18.21
N ILE A 1011 19.33 17.86 -18.72
CA ILE A 1011 18.30 16.99 -18.16
C ILE A 1011 18.84 15.53 -18.19
N PRO A 1012 18.57 14.70 -17.16
CA PRO A 1012 18.99 13.30 -17.17
C PRO A 1012 18.57 12.59 -18.46
N ALA A 1013 19.48 11.81 -19.05
CA ALA A 1013 19.27 11.14 -20.34
C ALA A 1013 18.00 10.26 -20.38
N GLU A 1014 17.65 9.65 -19.24
CA GLU A 1014 16.41 8.86 -19.09
C GLU A 1014 15.12 9.67 -19.27
N LEU A 1015 15.18 10.97 -19.00
CA LEU A 1015 14.07 11.92 -19.17
C LEU A 1015 14.08 12.60 -20.55
N GLU A 1016 15.14 12.50 -21.34
CA GLU A 1016 15.21 13.16 -22.64
C GLU A 1016 14.27 12.53 -23.67
N ARG A 1017 13.48 13.37 -24.34
CA ARG A 1017 12.54 13.00 -25.40
C ARG A 1017 12.65 13.95 -26.59
N ALA A 1018 12.11 13.50 -27.72
CA ALA A 1018 12.04 14.30 -28.95
C ALA A 1018 11.06 15.48 -28.79
N LEU A 1019 11.38 16.60 -29.43
CA LEU A 1019 10.55 17.80 -29.37
C LEU A 1019 9.17 17.57 -30.03
N PRO A 1020 8.10 18.15 -29.46
CA PRO A 1020 6.77 18.07 -30.04
C PRO A 1020 6.68 18.91 -31.32
N ALA A 1021 5.87 18.45 -32.29
CA ALA A 1021 5.75 19.08 -33.61
C ALA A 1021 5.40 20.59 -33.59
N PRO A 1022 4.50 21.09 -32.70
CA PRO A 1022 4.19 22.52 -32.60
C PRO A 1022 5.41 23.41 -32.33
N CYS A 1023 6.39 22.94 -31.55
CA CYS A 1023 7.62 23.70 -31.26
C CYS A 1023 8.41 23.96 -32.56
N GLY A 1024 8.63 22.92 -33.36
CA GLY A 1024 9.32 23.04 -34.64
C GLY A 1024 8.53 23.83 -35.69
N ALA A 1025 7.20 23.70 -35.68
CA ALA A 1025 6.32 24.47 -36.55
C ALA A 1025 6.40 25.97 -36.26
N PHE A 1026 6.32 26.36 -34.98
CA PHE A 1026 6.43 27.76 -34.57
C PHE A 1026 7.82 28.33 -34.89
N ALA A 1027 8.90 27.62 -34.60
CA ALA A 1027 10.25 28.10 -34.90
C ALA A 1027 10.48 28.34 -36.40
N ARG A 1028 9.96 27.46 -37.28
CA ARG A 1028 9.98 27.68 -38.74
C ARG A 1028 9.13 28.88 -39.14
N TRP A 1029 7.95 29.04 -38.56
CA TRP A 1029 7.07 30.17 -38.84
C TRP A 1029 7.72 31.51 -38.45
N VAL A 1030 8.39 31.57 -37.30
CA VAL A 1030 9.17 32.73 -36.85
C VAL A 1030 10.31 33.04 -37.84
N GLY A 1031 11.08 32.03 -38.26
CA GLY A 1031 12.17 32.22 -39.22
C GLY A 1031 11.70 32.83 -40.56
N THR A 1032 10.50 32.49 -41.01
CA THR A 1032 9.92 33.01 -42.26
C THR A 1032 9.27 34.38 -42.09
N ASN A 1033 8.46 34.58 -41.04
CA ASN A 1033 7.58 35.76 -40.90
C ASN A 1033 8.14 36.84 -39.97
N LEU A 1034 9.05 36.48 -39.08
CA LEU A 1034 9.67 37.37 -38.08
C LEU A 1034 11.20 37.14 -38.03
N PRO A 1035 11.94 37.31 -39.15
CA PRO A 1035 13.37 36.99 -39.22
C PRO A 1035 14.24 37.82 -38.27
N ALA A 1036 13.75 38.96 -37.80
CA ALA A 1036 14.41 39.79 -36.78
C ALA A 1036 14.30 39.25 -35.35
N CYS A 1037 13.53 38.18 -35.13
CA CYS A 1037 13.33 37.53 -33.83
C CYS A 1037 13.91 36.10 -33.86
N PRO A 1038 15.23 35.91 -33.92
CA PRO A 1038 15.81 34.57 -33.94
C PRO A 1038 15.45 33.82 -32.66
N VAL A 1039 15.06 32.55 -32.82
CA VAL A 1039 14.76 31.66 -31.69
C VAL A 1039 15.70 30.48 -31.66
N VAL A 1040 16.11 30.10 -30.45
CA VAL A 1040 16.92 28.92 -30.18
C VAL A 1040 16.00 27.77 -29.84
N ILE A 1041 16.07 26.72 -30.66
CA ILE A 1041 15.31 25.49 -30.46
C ILE A 1041 16.11 24.58 -29.51
N PRO A 1042 15.50 24.07 -28.42
CA PRO A 1042 16.16 23.09 -27.55
C PRO A 1042 16.55 21.81 -28.31
N ALA A 1043 17.56 21.09 -27.84
CA ALA A 1043 17.93 19.82 -28.46
C ALA A 1043 16.92 18.69 -28.14
N SER A 1044 16.42 18.68 -26.90
CA SER A 1044 15.51 17.68 -26.36
C SER A 1044 14.51 18.33 -25.39
N THR A 1045 13.52 17.56 -24.95
CA THR A 1045 12.53 17.98 -23.94
C THR A 1045 12.29 16.88 -22.91
N PRO A 1046 11.95 17.21 -21.66
CA PRO A 1046 11.53 16.22 -20.67
C PRO A 1046 10.09 15.74 -20.87
N LEU A 1047 9.29 16.42 -21.71
CA LEU A 1047 7.89 16.12 -21.91
C LEU A 1047 7.67 14.67 -22.39
N GLY A 1048 6.74 13.96 -21.74
CA GLY A 1048 6.36 12.61 -22.10
C GLY A 1048 7.33 11.52 -21.62
N ALA A 1049 8.34 11.89 -20.83
CA ALA A 1049 9.14 10.90 -20.11
C ALA A 1049 8.25 10.12 -19.13
N ILE A 1050 8.40 8.81 -19.10
CA ILE A 1050 7.75 7.89 -18.16
C ILE A 1050 8.83 6.93 -17.66
N LEU A 1051 8.95 6.82 -16.35
CA LEU A 1051 9.85 5.92 -15.64
C LEU A 1051 9.03 4.97 -14.76
N THR A 1052 9.43 3.71 -14.68
CA THR A 1052 8.97 2.81 -13.63
C THR A 1052 9.96 2.87 -12.48
N LEU A 1053 9.51 3.33 -11.31
CA LEU A 1053 10.35 3.48 -10.12
C LEU A 1053 10.42 2.16 -9.34
N PRO A 1054 11.60 1.79 -8.81
CA PRO A 1054 11.73 0.59 -7.98
C PRO A 1054 10.87 0.72 -6.72
N GLY A 1055 10.27 -0.39 -6.29
CA GLY A 1055 9.35 -0.40 -5.16
C GLY A 1055 9.06 -1.82 -4.69
N PRO A 1056 8.19 -1.98 -3.68
CA PRO A 1056 7.84 -3.29 -3.16
C PRO A 1056 7.10 -4.11 -4.23
N VAL A 1057 7.19 -5.44 -4.10
CA VAL A 1057 6.42 -6.36 -4.94
C VAL A 1057 4.92 -6.12 -4.76
N GLY A 1058 4.15 -6.41 -5.81
CA GLY A 1058 2.69 -6.24 -5.76
C GLY A 1058 2.25 -4.77 -5.89
N GLU A 1059 3.14 -3.92 -6.39
CA GLU A 1059 2.88 -2.54 -6.76
C GLU A 1059 3.58 -2.20 -8.07
N THR A 1060 2.96 -1.35 -8.87
CA THR A 1060 3.60 -0.67 -10.00
C THR A 1060 3.63 0.81 -9.69
N ASN A 1061 4.80 1.43 -9.77
CA ASN A 1061 5.02 2.84 -9.48
C ASN A 1061 5.55 3.52 -10.74
N THR A 1062 4.75 4.38 -11.35
CA THR A 1062 5.16 5.13 -12.54
C THR A 1062 5.30 6.61 -12.23
N TYR A 1063 6.37 7.20 -12.73
CA TYR A 1063 6.64 8.62 -12.69
C TYR A 1063 6.63 9.16 -14.12
N GLY A 1064 5.82 10.17 -14.40
CA GLY A 1064 5.64 10.74 -15.72
C GLY A 1064 5.75 12.26 -15.73
N LEU A 1065 6.13 12.82 -16.87
CA LEU A 1065 6.22 14.26 -17.10
C LEU A 1065 5.18 14.70 -18.13
N ALA A 1066 4.18 15.46 -17.67
CA ALA A 1066 3.09 15.98 -18.48
C ALA A 1066 3.27 17.49 -18.72
N PRO A 1067 2.55 18.09 -19.70
CA PRO A 1067 2.48 19.54 -19.80
C PRO A 1067 1.95 20.14 -18.50
N ARG A 1068 2.47 21.29 -18.11
CA ARG A 1068 2.03 21.99 -16.90
C ARG A 1068 0.67 22.68 -17.09
N GLY A 1069 0.38 23.15 -18.30
CA GLY A 1069 -0.87 23.82 -18.64
C GLY A 1069 -0.63 25.05 -19.49
N ALA A 1070 -1.07 26.21 -19.01
CA ALA A 1070 -0.89 27.50 -19.68
C ALA A 1070 0.32 28.27 -19.12
N VAL A 1071 1.25 28.63 -20.01
CA VAL A 1071 2.47 29.39 -19.70
C VAL A 1071 2.30 30.84 -20.16
N LEU A 1072 2.47 31.79 -19.25
CA LEU A 1072 2.53 33.21 -19.59
C LEU A 1072 3.90 33.57 -20.16
N CYS A 1073 3.95 33.96 -21.42
CA CYS A 1073 5.13 34.48 -22.10
C CYS A 1073 5.19 36.01 -21.92
N ALA A 1074 5.69 36.49 -20.79
CA ALA A 1074 5.68 37.89 -20.36
C ALA A 1074 6.95 38.69 -20.73
N GLY A 1075 7.67 38.30 -21.79
CA GLY A 1075 8.82 39.06 -22.28
C GLY A 1075 8.47 40.52 -22.66
N PRO A 1076 9.36 41.49 -22.40
CA PRO A 1076 9.12 42.90 -22.74
C PRO A 1076 9.21 43.16 -24.25
N THR A 1077 9.87 42.29 -25.02
CA THR A 1077 10.02 42.41 -26.47
C THR A 1077 9.38 41.24 -27.21
N LEU A 1078 9.08 41.46 -28.50
CA LEU A 1078 8.59 40.40 -29.40
C LEU A 1078 9.57 39.22 -29.49
N ALA A 1079 10.89 39.49 -29.53
CA ALA A 1079 11.91 38.45 -29.57
C ALA A 1079 11.92 37.58 -28.30
N ASP A 1080 11.80 38.21 -27.12
CA ASP A 1080 11.69 37.49 -25.85
C ASP A 1080 10.47 36.55 -25.84
N VAL A 1081 9.32 37.08 -26.26
CA VAL A 1081 8.07 36.31 -26.33
C VAL A 1081 8.19 35.15 -27.32
N CYS A 1082 8.79 35.35 -28.49
CA CYS A 1082 9.04 34.26 -29.44
C CYS A 1082 9.90 33.14 -28.81
N GLN A 1083 10.97 33.48 -28.10
CA GLN A 1083 11.81 32.48 -27.42
C GLN A 1083 11.05 31.75 -26.30
N GLN A 1084 10.21 32.46 -25.56
CA GLN A 1084 9.36 31.90 -24.51
C GLN A 1084 8.30 30.94 -25.06
N ILE A 1085 7.67 31.29 -26.19
CA ILE A 1085 6.73 30.42 -26.89
C ILE A 1085 7.44 29.13 -27.33
N VAL A 1086 8.68 29.21 -27.83
CA VAL A 1086 9.46 28.01 -28.16
C VAL A 1086 9.65 27.11 -26.92
N ALA A 1087 10.04 27.67 -25.78
CA ALA A 1087 10.21 26.89 -24.54
C ALA A 1087 8.89 26.27 -24.04
N ALA A 1088 7.79 27.03 -24.07
CA ALA A 1088 6.47 26.55 -23.66
C ALA A 1088 5.93 25.46 -24.60
N LEU A 1089 6.04 25.64 -25.92
CA LEU A 1089 5.62 24.64 -26.90
C LEU A 1089 6.53 23.39 -26.88
N ALA A 1090 7.83 23.53 -26.61
CA ALA A 1090 8.76 22.40 -26.44
C ALA A 1090 8.34 21.46 -25.30
N THR A 1091 7.59 22.00 -24.33
CA THR A 1091 7.05 21.27 -23.18
C THR A 1091 5.54 21.04 -23.26
N GLY A 1092 4.97 21.24 -24.46
CA GLY A 1092 3.59 20.87 -24.78
C GLY A 1092 2.52 21.81 -24.20
N ASN A 1093 2.93 22.93 -23.62
CA ASN A 1093 2.07 23.89 -22.97
C ASN A 1093 1.36 24.82 -23.96
N ASP A 1094 0.23 25.38 -23.52
CA ASP A 1094 -0.41 26.51 -24.18
C ASP A 1094 0.31 27.81 -23.78
N CYS A 1095 0.36 28.78 -24.68
CA CYS A 1095 1.05 30.04 -24.52
C CYS A 1095 0.06 31.19 -24.37
N LEU A 1096 0.20 31.96 -23.30
CA LEU A 1096 -0.50 33.23 -23.08
C LEU A 1096 0.46 34.38 -23.38
N VAL A 1097 0.06 35.28 -24.26
CA VAL A 1097 0.90 36.40 -24.72
C VAL A 1097 0.25 37.72 -24.38
N PRO A 1098 0.96 38.68 -23.74
CA PRO A 1098 0.45 40.01 -23.48
C PRO A 1098 -0.13 40.67 -24.73
N MET A 1099 -1.35 41.24 -24.61
CA MET A 1099 -2.12 41.75 -25.74
C MET A 1099 -1.33 42.69 -26.69
N PRO A 1100 -0.51 43.66 -26.21
CA PRO A 1100 0.25 44.53 -27.10
C PRO A 1100 1.23 43.77 -28.02
N ILE A 1101 1.85 42.70 -27.53
CA ILE A 1101 2.77 41.87 -28.32
C ILE A 1101 1.97 40.91 -29.20
N TYR A 1102 0.88 40.34 -28.69
CA TYR A 1102 0.04 39.43 -29.47
C TYR A 1102 -0.52 40.10 -30.74
N GLN A 1103 -0.92 41.38 -30.66
CA GLN A 1103 -1.41 42.15 -31.80
C GLN A 1103 -0.35 42.43 -32.87
N SER A 1104 0.94 42.31 -32.53
CA SER A 1104 2.05 42.48 -33.47
C SER A 1104 2.38 41.22 -34.26
N PHE A 1105 1.78 40.07 -33.91
CA PHE A 1105 2.01 38.84 -34.67
C PHE A 1105 1.35 38.87 -36.05
N PRO A 1106 2.05 38.43 -37.10
CA PRO A 1106 1.41 38.00 -38.34
C PRO A 1106 0.41 36.87 -38.08
N PRO A 1107 -0.50 36.56 -39.01
CA PRO A 1107 -1.43 35.44 -38.87
C PRO A 1107 -0.72 34.13 -38.51
N LEU A 1108 -1.13 33.52 -37.40
CA LEU A 1108 -0.60 32.26 -36.94
C LEU A 1108 -1.17 31.09 -37.78
N PRO A 1109 -0.38 30.03 -38.02
CA PRO A 1109 -0.86 28.79 -38.61
C PRO A 1109 -2.02 28.16 -37.81
N ASP A 1110 -2.92 27.44 -38.49
CA ASP A 1110 -4.11 26.83 -37.88
C ASP A 1110 -3.76 25.86 -36.73
N ASP A 1111 -2.64 25.14 -36.85
CA ASP A 1111 -2.13 24.21 -35.83
C ASP A 1111 -1.56 24.90 -34.58
N LEU A 1112 -1.32 26.21 -34.64
CA LEU A 1112 -0.82 27.05 -33.55
C LEU A 1112 -1.88 28.01 -32.99
N HIS A 1113 -2.93 28.32 -33.76
CA HIS A 1113 -3.97 29.30 -33.40
C HIS A 1113 -4.74 28.93 -32.11
N GLY A 1114 -4.87 27.63 -31.79
CA GLY A 1114 -5.46 27.17 -30.53
C GLY A 1114 -4.49 27.15 -29.33
N ARG A 1115 -3.18 27.14 -29.59
CA ARG A 1115 -2.12 26.99 -28.57
C ARG A 1115 -1.51 28.31 -28.15
N ILE A 1116 -1.50 29.33 -29.01
CA ILE A 1116 -0.97 30.66 -28.73
C ILE A 1116 -2.11 31.67 -28.73
N ARG A 1117 -2.42 32.23 -27.56
CA ARG A 1117 -3.57 33.14 -27.38
C ARG A 1117 -3.18 34.38 -26.59
N SER A 1118 -3.98 35.44 -26.74
CA SER A 1118 -3.81 36.65 -25.93
C SER A 1118 -4.10 36.40 -24.46
N ASP A 1119 -3.27 36.97 -23.60
CA ASP A 1119 -3.52 37.04 -22.16
C ASP A 1119 -4.71 37.97 -21.87
N ARG A 1120 -5.58 37.53 -20.96
CA ARG A 1120 -6.81 38.21 -20.53
C ARG A 1120 -6.84 38.17 -19.01
N SER A 1121 -7.47 39.15 -18.37
CA SER A 1121 -7.46 39.25 -16.90
C SER A 1121 -7.88 37.95 -16.17
N ALA A 1122 -8.82 37.19 -16.74
CA ALA A 1122 -9.32 35.92 -16.20
C ALA A 1122 -8.60 34.65 -16.69
N SER A 1123 -7.53 34.75 -17.48
CA SER A 1123 -6.80 33.58 -17.98
C SER A 1123 -6.16 32.80 -16.81
N ALA A 1124 -6.31 31.48 -16.76
CA ALA A 1124 -5.55 30.64 -15.83
C ALA A 1124 -4.08 30.57 -16.27
N ILE A 1125 -3.16 30.67 -15.32
CA ILE A 1125 -1.70 30.68 -15.56
C ILE A 1125 -1.07 29.66 -14.62
N ASP A 1126 -0.32 28.71 -15.16
CA ASP A 1126 0.30 27.61 -14.41
C ASP A 1126 1.82 27.80 -14.24
N ALA A 1127 2.45 28.55 -15.15
CA ALA A 1127 3.82 29.03 -15.04
C ALA A 1127 3.98 30.35 -15.82
N ALA A 1128 5.02 31.11 -15.51
CA ALA A 1128 5.34 32.33 -16.24
C ALA A 1128 6.82 32.38 -16.62
N LEU A 1129 7.07 32.88 -17.82
CA LEU A 1129 8.39 33.18 -18.34
C LEU A 1129 8.52 34.70 -18.53
N CYS A 1130 9.67 35.26 -18.17
CA CYS A 1130 9.96 36.68 -18.39
C CYS A 1130 11.38 36.87 -18.93
N GLY A 1131 11.48 37.73 -19.95
CA GLY A 1131 12.75 38.27 -20.45
C GLY A 1131 13.03 39.62 -19.78
N GLY A 1132 14.26 40.10 -19.85
CA GLY A 1132 14.67 41.36 -19.22
C GLY A 1132 15.33 41.22 -17.85
N GLN A 1133 15.58 42.35 -17.18
CA GLN A 1133 16.36 42.45 -15.93
C GLN A 1133 15.71 43.47 -14.98
N GLY A 1134 15.97 43.34 -13.68
CA GLY A 1134 15.59 44.36 -12.68
C GLY A 1134 14.09 44.58 -12.55
N ASP A 1135 13.61 45.80 -12.82
CA ASP A 1135 12.23 46.21 -12.56
C ASP A 1135 11.19 45.43 -13.37
N VAL A 1136 11.50 45.06 -14.61
CA VAL A 1136 10.58 44.28 -15.47
C VAL A 1136 10.21 42.95 -14.81
N VAL A 1137 11.20 42.24 -14.27
CA VAL A 1137 11.01 40.95 -13.60
C VAL A 1137 10.21 41.14 -12.30
N ARG A 1138 10.51 42.19 -11.52
CA ARG A 1138 9.75 42.52 -10.30
C ARG A 1138 8.29 42.85 -10.59
N ASP A 1139 8.01 43.61 -11.64
CA ASP A 1139 6.64 44.00 -11.98
C ASP A 1139 5.82 42.82 -12.49
N VAL A 1140 6.43 41.89 -13.23
CA VAL A 1140 5.78 40.61 -13.57
C VAL A 1140 5.54 39.78 -12.30
N ALA A 1141 6.53 39.66 -11.42
CA ALA A 1141 6.40 38.89 -10.19
C ALA A 1141 5.28 39.43 -9.28
N ARG A 1142 5.20 40.76 -9.09
CA ARG A 1142 4.13 41.41 -8.30
C ARG A 1142 2.75 41.15 -8.91
N ARG A 1143 2.60 41.35 -10.23
CA ARG A 1143 1.34 41.07 -10.93
C ARG A 1143 0.91 39.61 -10.78
N LEU A 1144 1.85 38.66 -10.77
CA LEU A 1144 1.55 37.25 -10.55
C LEU A 1144 1.15 36.97 -9.10
N ALA A 1145 1.82 37.58 -8.12
CA ALA A 1145 1.54 37.40 -6.69
C ALA A 1145 0.22 38.05 -6.24
N ASP A 1146 -0.25 39.08 -6.94
CA ASP A 1146 -1.54 39.74 -6.66
C ASP A 1146 -2.75 38.97 -7.20
N ARG A 1147 -2.54 37.96 -8.06
CA ARG A 1147 -3.62 37.14 -8.61
C ARG A 1147 -4.16 36.15 -7.59
N ASP A 1148 -5.46 35.91 -7.61
CA ASP A 1148 -6.09 34.82 -6.86
C ASP A 1148 -5.76 33.45 -7.46
N GLY A 1149 -5.89 32.40 -6.64
CA GLY A 1149 -5.64 31.02 -7.05
C GLY A 1149 -4.22 30.52 -6.78
N PRO A 1150 -3.65 29.68 -7.67
CA PRO A 1150 -2.39 28.99 -7.44
C PRO A 1150 -1.18 29.92 -7.42
N ILE A 1151 -0.10 29.46 -6.80
CA ILE A 1151 1.19 30.16 -6.80
C ILE A 1151 1.85 29.94 -8.16
N VAL A 1152 1.88 30.99 -8.98
CA VAL A 1152 2.54 30.94 -10.29
C VAL A 1152 4.03 31.20 -10.13
N THR A 1153 4.85 30.22 -10.52
CA THR A 1153 6.30 30.36 -10.54
C THR A 1153 6.77 31.16 -11.75
N LEU A 1154 7.61 32.16 -11.51
CA LEU A 1154 8.24 32.98 -12.53
C LEU A 1154 9.65 32.48 -12.84
N HIS A 1155 9.95 32.25 -14.11
CA HIS A 1155 11.25 31.79 -14.58
C HIS A 1155 11.83 32.79 -15.59
N THR A 1156 13.13 33.01 -15.50
CA THR A 1156 13.89 33.88 -16.42
C THR A 1156 14.88 33.04 -17.22
N GLY A 1157 15.20 33.48 -18.43
CA GLY A 1157 16.21 32.83 -19.25
C GLY A 1157 17.61 32.94 -18.66
N ASP A 1158 18.53 32.10 -19.13
CA ASP A 1158 19.95 32.24 -18.87
C ASP A 1158 20.57 33.41 -19.66
N ALA A 1159 21.89 33.58 -19.57
CA ALA A 1159 22.59 34.65 -20.27
C ALA A 1159 22.49 34.54 -21.81
N GLN A 1160 22.12 33.36 -22.33
CA GLN A 1160 21.90 33.07 -23.74
C GLN A 1160 20.40 33.14 -24.12
N GLY A 1161 19.52 33.47 -23.16
CA GLY A 1161 18.08 33.56 -23.36
C GLY A 1161 17.35 32.21 -23.37
N ALA A 1162 18.03 31.11 -23.01
CA ALA A 1162 17.43 29.78 -22.92
C ALA A 1162 16.72 29.57 -21.57
N TYR A 1163 15.61 28.84 -21.58
CA TYR A 1163 14.82 28.55 -20.38
C TYR A 1163 14.94 27.07 -20.02
N SER A 1164 15.11 26.78 -18.73
CA SER A 1164 15.09 25.41 -18.19
C SER A 1164 13.70 24.79 -18.37
N LEU A 1165 13.64 23.75 -19.21
CA LEU A 1165 12.38 23.10 -19.60
C LEU A 1165 11.78 22.25 -18.49
N GLU A 1166 12.58 21.77 -17.54
CA GLU A 1166 12.12 20.97 -16.40
C GLU A 1166 11.13 21.73 -15.49
N TRP A 1167 11.13 23.06 -15.51
CA TRP A 1167 10.18 23.89 -14.76
C TRP A 1167 8.85 24.13 -15.47
N LEU A 1168 8.74 23.71 -16.73
CA LEU A 1168 7.56 23.85 -17.57
C LEU A 1168 6.80 22.53 -17.77
N VAL A 1169 7.20 21.48 -17.07
CA VAL A 1169 6.45 20.22 -17.00
C VAL A 1169 5.87 20.00 -15.61
N ALA A 1170 4.82 19.20 -15.54
CA ALA A 1170 4.20 18.75 -14.30
C ALA A 1170 4.58 17.29 -14.06
N GLU A 1171 5.17 17.02 -12.90
CA GLU A 1171 5.46 15.65 -12.46
C GLU A 1171 4.15 14.95 -12.04
N ARG A 1172 3.92 13.74 -12.55
CA ARG A 1172 2.77 12.91 -12.22
C ARG A 1172 3.24 11.54 -11.75
N VAL A 1173 2.71 11.08 -10.64
CA VAL A 1173 2.98 9.75 -10.10
C VAL A 1173 1.69 8.94 -10.11
N CYS A 1174 1.76 7.70 -10.60
CA CYS A 1174 0.67 6.75 -10.52
C CYS A 1174 1.16 5.47 -9.85
N THR A 1175 0.50 5.09 -8.76
CA THR A 1175 0.81 3.88 -8.01
C THR A 1175 -0.38 2.94 -8.01
N THR A 1176 -0.18 1.76 -8.59
CA THR A 1176 -1.22 0.73 -8.70
C THR A 1176 -0.89 -0.44 -7.80
N ASN A 1177 -1.84 -0.78 -6.92
CA ASN A 1177 -1.80 -2.04 -6.19
C ASN A 1177 -2.15 -3.20 -7.13
N THR A 1178 -1.14 -3.93 -7.60
CA THR A 1178 -1.34 -5.06 -8.52
C THR A 1178 -1.83 -6.32 -7.81
N THR A 1179 -1.92 -6.31 -6.47
CA THR A 1179 -2.43 -7.40 -5.64
C THR A 1179 -3.89 -7.24 -5.22
N ALA A 1180 -4.57 -6.18 -5.63
CA ALA A 1180 -5.94 -5.87 -5.22
C ALA A 1180 -6.96 -6.98 -5.55
N ALA A 1181 -6.67 -7.82 -6.55
CA ALA A 1181 -7.49 -8.98 -6.89
C ALA A 1181 -7.38 -10.15 -5.88
N GLY A 1182 -6.44 -10.11 -4.93
CA GLY A 1182 -6.23 -11.17 -3.93
C GLY A 1182 -4.92 -11.95 -4.05
N GLY A 1183 -3.96 -11.47 -4.85
CA GLY A 1183 -2.57 -11.93 -4.83
C GLY A 1183 -1.72 -11.45 -6.02
N ASN A 1184 -0.46 -11.89 -6.09
CA ASN A 1184 0.58 -11.34 -6.97
C ASN A 1184 0.99 -12.29 -8.10
N VAL A 1185 0.49 -12.04 -9.30
CA VAL A 1185 0.77 -12.84 -10.51
C VAL A 1185 2.26 -12.85 -10.88
N ALA A 1186 2.96 -11.72 -10.74
CA ALA A 1186 4.38 -11.63 -11.10
C ALA A 1186 5.24 -12.54 -10.22
N LEU A 1187 4.96 -12.55 -8.91
CA LEU A 1187 5.65 -13.45 -7.99
C LEU A 1187 5.33 -14.92 -8.28
N MET A 1188 4.11 -15.26 -8.68
CA MET A 1188 3.73 -16.63 -9.01
C MET A 1188 4.51 -17.22 -10.19
N ALA A 1189 5.03 -16.38 -11.08
CA ALA A 1189 5.88 -16.79 -12.18
C ALA A 1189 7.35 -17.00 -11.76
N MET A 1190 7.80 -16.41 -10.64
CA MET A 1190 9.19 -16.41 -10.19
C MET A 1190 9.54 -17.57 -9.24
N VAL A 1191 8.55 -18.18 -8.58
CA VAL A 1191 8.74 -19.16 -7.50
C VAL A 1191 8.67 -20.59 -8.00
#